data_AF-A0A6G0AAD8-F1
#
_entry.id   AF-A0A6G0AAD8-F1
#
_cell.length_a   1.000
_cell.length_b   1.000
_cell.length_c   1.000
_cell.angle_alpha   90.00
_cell.angle_beta   90.00
_cell.angle_gamma   90.00
#
_symmetry.space_group_name_H-M   'P 1'
#
loop_
_entity.id
_entity.type
_entity.pdbx_description
1 polymer ?
#
loop_
_entity_poly.entity_id
_entity_poly.type
_entity_poly.pdbx_seq_one_letter_code
_entity_poly.pdbx_strand_id
1 'polypeptide(L)'
;MSLPDSSTADTASEHPPAKVGGKGRGDVSEDESGSSRRAAFGVGWAGSRALLAGPLRTLVSGQSLGQAADGLAEITFAQVVLFEVGQGATPWEITKLLAVTLLPFTLVAPFAGVLVDRFDRRRVLVWVSIARAALVTATIVVLLVGSQALAYVAVVMLLSCSRFVLTAKGAALPRTVDPDGLVTANAISGIAGMSAAFMGALIGSSFVATTPTAGFLSAAALYCCASLVFSRLPPVGGGSTRTTAAGLRRVAVELRDEIRAVTKNFAVRRPLLAVWANRLLLGAGFILLVLVAEERYHFEAPGYGLALAVTGVAAFAGTWAAPVLASRYQPRALLPLAFLVGALAASVAGFLTNVTVLVVGVGLTAFAFQVLKINVDALVQEASPDLVRGRVFAVYDLLYNLAFVLAGLTLVPLWSPQRASELLWWLALAFLLAGLALARAGRTWPFTPAASYSTPSPAGPHDPAPAFRPGPVSRWSRRALAIALGAIASLGFPEASAWLLGFVGLVPLLMLVCTAASRREAGILTWLGGAGFFIAMHHWIVYKTLLFTPLLALALGLLWIPCGLLAWSLLRPSRLTGRRLGAAALLVPSAWVTAEFVRSWEKLGGPWGLLGASQWNNTEVLATASLGGVWLVSFVLVAVNVLLAAALLPGIASRRRISALAAATAIVSASFVYGASRPAPDVTAWVRVAGVQPGNVRGPQERLDANIGLTSQLDGTNVDLVMWGESSVAYDPDPDQPWVDELARLSREVGAPLLVNVDARRGQGGIYKSSVLIDSAGVADRYDKMRLVPFGEYVPLRPLLGWVSSLTDAPEEDRQRGEDLVVLEADDIRLGPLVCFESAFPDLSRQLASRGTDLLVLQTATTTFQGSWAQAQHASLAALRAVESGRPVVHAAVSGTSAIFDSHGSRLAWFDNDETGTYVAEVPLATGRTPYVRFGDWVPALCVVLLLGAALSRGMHAARCSAMSDNDPEVTTVGKKGGS
;
A
#
# COMPACT_ATOMS: atom_id res chain seq x y z
N MET A 1 50.07 -41.44 -54.25
CA MET A 1 49.93 -41.95 -52.87
C MET A 1 48.76 -41.20 -52.25
N SER A 2 47.60 -41.74 -51.91
CA SER A 2 47.05 -43.09 -51.95
C SER A 2 45.53 -42.92 -51.83
N LEU A 3 44.77 -43.63 -52.65
CA LEU A 3 43.32 -43.90 -52.53
C LEU A 3 43.02 -44.73 -51.24
N PRO A 4 41.77 -45.15 -50.91
CA PRO A 4 40.45 -44.88 -51.53
C PRO A 4 39.31 -44.55 -50.52
N ASP A 5 38.14 -44.20 -51.05
CA ASP A 5 36.83 -44.66 -50.54
C ASP A 5 36.21 -45.58 -51.62
N SER A 6 35.57 -46.67 -51.20
CA SER A 6 35.03 -47.71 -52.08
C SER A 6 33.57 -48.07 -51.77
N SER A 7 32.79 -48.19 -52.85
CA SER A 7 31.67 -49.13 -53.04
C SER A 7 30.34 -48.79 -52.32
N THR A 8 29.14 -49.01 -52.89
CA THR A 8 28.71 -49.68 -54.13
C THR A 8 27.27 -49.26 -54.46
N ALA A 9 26.91 -49.39 -55.74
CA ALA A 9 25.60 -49.14 -56.32
C ALA A 9 24.80 -50.44 -56.49
N ASP A 10 23.47 -50.34 -56.59
CA ASP A 10 22.56 -51.18 -57.42
C ASP A 10 21.18 -50.47 -57.48
N THR A 11 20.69 -49.93 -58.61
CA THR A 11 20.05 -50.54 -59.82
C THR A 11 18.79 -51.37 -59.48
N ALA A 12 17.61 -51.31 -60.14
CA ALA A 12 17.03 -50.60 -61.28
C ALA A 12 15.48 -50.87 -61.36
N SER A 13 14.79 -50.19 -62.31
CA SER A 13 13.44 -50.45 -62.92
C SER A 13 12.19 -49.87 -62.21
N GLU A 14 11.14 -49.33 -62.86
CA GLU A 14 10.80 -49.00 -64.26
C GLU A 14 9.57 -48.03 -64.29
N HIS A 15 9.60 -47.09 -65.25
CA HIS A 15 8.68 -46.10 -65.87
C HIS A 15 7.14 -46.36 -66.06
N PRO A 16 6.27 -45.45 -66.64
CA PRO A 16 6.35 -44.01 -67.03
C PRO A 16 5.00 -43.17 -66.81
N PRO A 17 4.49 -42.23 -67.67
CA PRO A 17 4.14 -40.85 -67.27
C PRO A 17 2.66 -40.44 -67.45
N ALA A 18 2.21 -39.34 -66.82
CA ALA A 18 1.02 -38.61 -67.30
C ALA A 18 0.98 -37.15 -66.82
N LYS A 19 0.98 -36.20 -67.77
CA LYS A 19 0.50 -34.82 -67.62
C LYS A 19 -1.02 -34.82 -67.75
N VAL A 20 -1.77 -34.14 -66.87
CA VAL A 20 -2.94 -33.29 -67.19
C VAL A 20 -3.15 -32.32 -66.02
N GLY A 21 -3.40 -31.04 -66.32
CA GLY A 21 -3.58 -29.97 -65.35
C GLY A 21 -4.96 -29.94 -64.68
N GLY A 22 -5.03 -29.19 -63.59
CA GLY A 22 -6.27 -28.80 -62.92
C GLY A 22 -6.02 -27.67 -61.93
N LYS A 23 -6.51 -26.48 -62.25
CA LYS A 23 -6.59 -25.34 -61.33
C LYS A 23 -7.42 -25.73 -60.09
N GLY A 24 -6.87 -25.51 -58.90
CA GLY A 24 -7.62 -25.59 -57.64
C GLY A 24 -6.80 -24.99 -56.51
N ARG A 25 -7.30 -23.89 -55.92
CA ARG A 25 -6.81 -23.26 -54.69
C ARG A 25 -6.55 -24.31 -53.62
N GLY A 26 -5.37 -24.30 -53.01
CA GLY A 26 -5.01 -25.11 -51.85
C GLY A 26 -4.18 -24.28 -50.88
N ASP A 27 -4.66 -24.23 -49.64
CA ASP A 27 -4.13 -23.53 -48.49
C ASP A 27 -2.61 -23.68 -48.31
N VAL A 28 -1.92 -22.54 -48.24
CA VAL A 28 -0.62 -22.48 -47.56
C VAL A 28 -0.92 -22.34 -46.08
N SER A 29 -0.58 -23.38 -45.32
CA SER A 29 -0.60 -23.44 -43.87
C SER A 29 0.12 -22.24 -43.24
N GLU A 30 -0.66 -21.26 -42.77
CA GLU A 30 -0.18 -20.13 -41.94
C GLU A 30 0.22 -20.55 -40.51
N ASP A 31 -0.01 -21.81 -40.11
CA ASP A 31 0.14 -22.25 -38.72
C ASP A 31 1.60 -22.50 -38.24
N GLU A 32 2.55 -22.78 -39.13
CA GLU A 32 3.94 -23.06 -38.71
C GLU A 32 4.80 -21.80 -38.48
N SER A 33 4.43 -20.66 -39.10
CA SER A 33 5.16 -19.39 -38.92
C SER A 33 4.78 -18.65 -37.62
N GLY A 34 3.60 -18.94 -37.07
CA GLY A 34 3.11 -18.36 -35.81
C GLY A 34 3.62 -19.09 -34.55
N SER A 35 3.87 -20.40 -34.67
CA SER A 35 4.41 -21.25 -33.60
C SER A 35 5.86 -20.92 -33.27
N SER A 36 6.71 -20.72 -34.29
CA SER A 36 8.14 -20.43 -34.13
C SER A 36 8.43 -19.03 -33.56
N ARG A 37 7.56 -18.02 -33.80
CA ARG A 37 7.68 -16.70 -33.16
C ARG A 37 7.29 -16.68 -31.68
N ARG A 38 6.48 -17.63 -31.21
CA ARG A 38 6.09 -17.74 -29.79
C ARG A 38 7.15 -18.38 -28.90
N ALA A 39 8.12 -19.10 -29.48
CA ALA A 39 9.20 -19.76 -28.77
C ALA A 39 10.38 -18.81 -28.40
N ALA A 40 10.35 -17.54 -28.82
CA ALA A 40 11.53 -16.68 -28.80
C ALA A 40 11.73 -15.81 -27.54
N PHE A 41 10.81 -15.85 -26.56
CA PHE A 41 10.87 -14.98 -25.37
C PHE A 41 10.64 -15.76 -24.07
N GLY A 42 11.40 -15.40 -23.02
CA GLY A 42 11.62 -16.21 -21.82
C GLY A 42 10.36 -16.74 -21.12
N VAL A 43 10.55 -17.80 -20.31
CA VAL A 43 9.48 -18.70 -19.79
C VAL A 43 8.40 -18.01 -18.90
N GLY A 44 8.52 -16.71 -18.64
CA GLY A 44 7.63 -15.93 -17.79
C GLY A 44 7.46 -16.58 -16.40
N TRP A 45 6.32 -16.33 -15.74
CA TRP A 45 6.02 -16.99 -14.46
C TRP A 45 5.59 -18.46 -14.61
N ALA A 46 5.17 -18.89 -15.81
CA ALA A 46 4.70 -20.25 -16.06
C ALA A 46 5.80 -21.30 -15.85
N GLY A 47 7.06 -20.97 -16.14
CA GLY A 47 8.22 -21.85 -15.92
C GLY A 47 8.79 -21.88 -14.50
N SER A 48 8.32 -21.04 -13.59
CA SER A 48 8.94 -20.85 -12.27
C SER A 48 9.06 -22.14 -11.44
N ARG A 49 8.07 -23.04 -11.51
CA ARG A 49 8.10 -24.33 -10.79
C ARG A 49 9.16 -25.29 -11.33
N ALA A 50 9.37 -25.32 -12.64
CA ALA A 50 10.41 -26.14 -13.26
C ALA A 50 11.80 -25.62 -12.86
N LEU A 51 11.99 -24.30 -12.88
CA LEU A 51 13.24 -23.68 -12.43
C LEU A 51 13.53 -24.01 -10.95
N LEU A 52 12.52 -23.95 -10.08
CA LEU A 52 12.63 -24.28 -8.65
C LEU A 52 12.68 -25.79 -8.35
N ALA A 53 12.47 -26.66 -9.32
CA ALA A 53 12.69 -28.10 -9.11
C ALA A 53 14.19 -28.46 -9.14
N GLY A 54 15.01 -27.60 -9.76
CA GLY A 54 16.45 -27.80 -9.95
C GLY A 54 17.35 -27.09 -8.93
N PRO A 55 18.64 -26.92 -9.26
CA PRO A 55 19.67 -26.33 -8.39
C PRO A 55 19.37 -24.89 -7.94
N LEU A 56 18.53 -24.16 -8.69
CA LEU A 56 18.10 -22.80 -8.35
C LEU A 56 17.45 -22.73 -6.96
N ARG A 57 16.65 -23.74 -6.58
CA ARG A 57 16.00 -23.78 -5.25
C ARG A 57 17.03 -23.74 -4.13
N THR A 58 18.07 -24.57 -4.22
CA THR A 58 19.12 -24.62 -3.21
C THR A 58 19.86 -23.28 -3.13
N LEU A 59 20.15 -22.65 -4.28
CA LEU A 59 20.79 -21.33 -4.34
C LEU A 59 19.92 -20.24 -3.69
N VAL A 60 18.63 -20.21 -4.02
CA VAL A 60 17.67 -19.22 -3.51
C VAL A 60 17.34 -19.45 -2.03
N SER A 61 17.22 -20.70 -1.58
CA SER A 61 16.99 -21.02 -0.17
C SER A 61 18.18 -20.61 0.70
N GLY A 62 19.42 -20.91 0.26
CA GLY A 62 20.62 -20.48 0.98
C GLY A 62 20.74 -18.95 1.02
N GLN A 63 20.45 -18.27 -0.10
CA GLN A 63 20.39 -16.81 -0.16
C GLN A 63 19.35 -16.25 0.81
N SER A 64 18.14 -16.81 0.85
CA SER A 64 17.04 -16.33 1.68
C SER A 64 17.38 -16.44 3.17
N LEU A 65 17.95 -17.57 3.60
CA LEU A 65 18.44 -17.73 4.97
C LEU A 65 19.52 -16.70 5.31
N GLY A 66 20.47 -16.50 4.39
CA GLY A 66 21.51 -15.48 4.56
C GLY A 66 20.95 -14.07 4.66
N GLN A 67 19.98 -13.70 3.82
CA GLN A 67 19.40 -12.36 3.82
C GLN A 67 18.43 -12.11 4.97
N ALA A 68 17.72 -13.13 5.45
CA ALA A 68 17.00 -13.05 6.71
C ALA A 68 17.96 -12.80 7.88
N ALA A 69 19.12 -13.48 7.89
CA ALA A 69 20.15 -13.21 8.88
C ALA A 69 20.76 -11.80 8.74
N ASP A 70 20.97 -11.32 7.51
CA ASP A 70 21.45 -9.96 7.24
C ASP A 70 20.46 -8.92 7.82
N GLY A 71 19.16 -9.01 7.47
CA GLY A 71 18.14 -8.08 7.97
C GLY A 71 17.94 -8.13 9.49
N LEU A 72 18.04 -9.33 10.08
CA LEU A 72 17.98 -9.50 11.53
C LEU A 72 19.20 -8.88 12.21
N ALA A 73 20.41 -9.15 11.72
CA ALA A 73 21.63 -8.57 12.28
C ALA A 73 21.66 -7.05 12.12
N GLU A 74 21.31 -6.52 10.95
CA GLU A 74 21.30 -5.09 10.66
C GLU A 74 20.36 -4.31 11.57
N ILE A 75 19.12 -4.77 11.80
CA ILE A 75 18.18 -4.05 12.69
C ILE A 75 18.61 -4.14 14.16
N THR A 76 19.11 -5.31 14.60
CA THR A 76 19.64 -5.48 15.95
C THR A 76 20.86 -4.58 16.16
N PHE A 77 21.69 -4.39 15.14
CA PHE A 77 22.81 -3.44 15.18
C PHE A 77 22.37 -1.98 15.16
N ALA A 78 21.45 -1.59 14.27
CA ALA A 78 21.03 -0.21 14.10
C ALA A 78 20.51 0.38 15.42
N GLN A 79 19.74 -0.39 16.18
CA GLN A 79 19.20 0.06 17.45
C GLN A 79 20.19 -0.01 18.62
N VAL A 80 21.30 -0.77 18.48
CA VAL A 80 22.36 -0.90 19.50
C VAL A 80 23.53 0.07 19.27
N VAL A 81 23.85 0.39 18.01
CA VAL A 81 25.06 1.13 17.63
C VAL A 81 24.82 2.60 17.31
N LEU A 82 23.68 3.01 16.73
CA LEU A 82 23.21 4.43 16.69
C LEU A 82 22.02 4.60 15.72
N PHE A 83 21.08 5.51 16.02
CA PHE A 83 20.99 6.85 15.38
C PHE A 83 19.91 7.71 16.06
N GLU A 84 20.32 8.63 16.94
CA GLU A 84 19.63 9.92 17.05
C GLU A 84 19.87 10.64 15.72
N VAL A 85 18.98 10.44 14.74
CA VAL A 85 18.83 11.45 13.69
C VAL A 85 18.15 12.61 14.39
N GLY A 86 18.95 13.55 14.88
CA GLY A 86 18.43 14.81 15.38
C GLY A 86 17.57 15.47 14.31
N GLN A 87 16.44 16.04 14.72
CA GLN A 87 15.61 16.86 13.86
C GLN A 87 16.48 17.96 13.19
N GLY A 88 16.30 18.20 11.89
CA GLY A 88 17.00 19.26 11.14
C GLY A 88 18.34 18.87 10.48
N ALA A 89 18.57 17.58 10.17
CA ALA A 89 19.78 17.16 9.46
C ALA A 89 19.91 17.85 8.08
N THR A 90 21.03 18.52 7.86
CA THR A 90 21.30 19.23 6.61
C THR A 90 21.41 18.25 5.42
N PRO A 91 21.11 18.70 4.19
CA PRO A 91 21.30 17.90 2.96
C PRO A 91 22.71 17.27 2.83
N TRP A 92 23.71 17.95 3.40
CA TRP A 92 25.10 17.51 3.41
C TRP A 92 25.36 16.38 4.41
N GLU A 93 24.67 16.37 5.56
CA GLU A 93 24.73 15.29 6.54
C GLU A 93 24.09 14.01 6.01
N ILE A 94 22.94 14.12 5.34
CA ILE A 94 22.30 12.97 4.67
C ILE A 94 23.22 12.38 3.59
N THR A 95 23.87 13.23 2.78
CA THR A 95 24.82 12.79 1.74
C THR A 95 26.06 12.16 2.34
N LYS A 96 26.62 12.73 3.41
CA LYS A 96 27.77 12.16 4.15
C LYS A 96 27.41 10.81 4.75
N LEU A 97 26.26 10.69 5.38
CA LEU A 97 25.77 9.43 5.97
C LEU A 97 25.69 8.35 4.90
N LEU A 98 25.00 8.63 3.78
CA LEU A 98 24.91 7.71 2.64
C LEU A 98 26.28 7.35 2.05
N ALA A 99 27.20 8.31 1.95
CA ALA A 99 28.56 8.06 1.49
C ALA A 99 29.32 7.13 2.44
N VAL A 100 29.26 7.38 3.75
CA VAL A 100 29.89 6.54 4.79
C VAL A 100 29.29 5.14 4.80
N THR A 101 27.98 5.00 4.56
CA THR A 101 27.32 3.70 4.46
C THR A 101 27.69 2.96 3.18
N LEU A 102 27.73 3.63 2.02
CA LEU A 102 27.85 2.96 0.70
C LEU A 102 29.28 2.83 0.17
N LEU A 103 30.22 3.69 0.57
CA LEU A 103 31.62 3.66 0.09
C LEU A 103 32.41 2.44 0.56
N PRO A 104 32.28 1.93 1.79
CA PRO A 104 32.97 0.71 2.21
C PRO A 104 32.63 -0.49 1.29
N PHE A 105 31.37 -0.64 0.89
CA PHE A 105 30.95 -1.67 -0.08
C PHE A 105 31.61 -1.52 -1.45
N THR A 106 31.84 -0.27 -1.86
CA THR A 106 32.46 0.09 -3.14
C THR A 106 33.94 -0.31 -3.14
N LEU A 107 34.64 -0.15 -2.01
CA LEU A 107 36.05 -0.55 -1.87
C LEU A 107 36.27 -2.06 -1.87
N VAL A 108 35.33 -2.84 -1.32
CA VAL A 108 35.46 -4.31 -1.19
C VAL A 108 35.04 -5.05 -2.46
N ALA A 109 34.12 -4.50 -3.25
CA ALA A 109 33.55 -5.17 -4.42
C ALA A 109 34.61 -5.72 -5.42
N PRO A 110 35.64 -4.95 -5.84
CA PRO A 110 36.66 -5.45 -6.77
C PRO A 110 37.40 -6.70 -6.29
N PHE A 111 37.64 -6.82 -4.97
CA PHE A 111 38.31 -7.96 -4.38
C PHE A 111 37.39 -9.19 -4.32
N ALA A 112 36.12 -8.98 -4.02
CA ALA A 112 35.11 -10.03 -4.01
C ALA A 112 35.00 -10.72 -5.38
N GLY A 113 34.96 -9.96 -6.47
CA GLY A 113 34.89 -10.52 -7.81
C GLY A 113 36.08 -11.42 -8.17
N VAL A 114 37.30 -10.97 -7.85
CA VAL A 114 38.54 -11.75 -8.11
C VAL A 114 38.55 -13.06 -7.34
N LEU A 115 38.11 -13.04 -6.08
CA LEU A 115 38.07 -14.25 -5.25
C LEU A 115 36.96 -15.21 -5.73
N VAL A 116 35.80 -14.70 -6.13
CA VAL A 116 34.67 -15.49 -6.63
C VAL A 116 35.00 -16.26 -7.91
N ASP A 117 35.82 -15.71 -8.80
CA ASP A 117 36.21 -16.41 -10.03
C ASP A 117 37.36 -17.41 -9.84
N ARG A 118 38.22 -17.17 -8.82
CA ARG A 118 39.36 -18.05 -8.49
C ARG A 118 38.96 -19.33 -7.77
N PHE A 119 37.97 -19.26 -6.90
CA PHE A 119 37.50 -20.39 -6.12
C PHE A 119 36.20 -20.96 -6.68
N ASP A 120 35.92 -22.23 -6.39
CA ASP A 120 34.60 -22.81 -6.64
C ASP A 120 33.55 -21.96 -5.92
N ARG A 121 32.59 -21.42 -6.67
CA ARG A 121 31.58 -20.48 -6.16
C ARG A 121 30.72 -21.11 -5.06
N ARG A 122 30.49 -22.43 -5.08
CA ARG A 122 29.83 -23.15 -3.99
C ARG A 122 30.63 -23.03 -2.70
N ARG A 123 31.95 -23.25 -2.77
CA ARG A 123 32.83 -23.14 -1.59
C ARG A 123 32.88 -21.70 -1.08
N VAL A 124 32.89 -20.71 -1.96
CA VAL A 124 32.82 -19.29 -1.57
C VAL A 124 31.53 -19.02 -0.79
N LEU A 125 30.37 -19.44 -1.29
CA LEU A 125 29.08 -19.26 -0.62
C LEU A 125 29.04 -19.92 0.78
N VAL A 126 29.63 -21.12 0.91
CA VAL A 126 29.73 -21.86 2.19
C VAL A 126 30.65 -21.12 3.18
N TRP A 127 31.90 -20.87 2.79
CA TRP A 127 32.90 -20.28 3.69
C TRP A 127 32.57 -18.85 4.10
N VAL A 128 32.03 -18.04 3.19
CA VAL A 128 31.58 -16.69 3.53
C VAL A 128 30.40 -16.71 4.49
N SER A 129 29.47 -17.68 4.36
CA SER A 129 28.36 -17.81 5.31
C SER A 129 28.87 -18.20 6.71
N ILE A 130 29.88 -19.06 6.81
CA ILE A 130 30.54 -19.38 8.09
C ILE A 130 31.26 -18.13 8.66
N ALA A 131 31.98 -17.39 7.82
CA ALA A 131 32.65 -16.16 8.24
C ALA A 131 31.65 -15.12 8.78
N ARG A 132 30.48 -14.96 8.14
CA ARG A 132 29.41 -14.07 8.62
C ARG A 132 28.82 -14.53 9.96
N ALA A 133 28.63 -15.84 10.15
CA ALA A 133 28.22 -16.39 11.45
C ALA A 133 29.25 -16.07 12.54
N ALA A 134 30.55 -16.22 12.25
CA ALA A 134 31.62 -15.89 13.18
C ALA A 134 31.68 -14.38 13.49
N LEU A 135 31.53 -13.51 12.49
CA LEU A 135 31.52 -12.05 12.68
C LEU A 135 30.33 -11.58 13.54
N VAL A 136 29.14 -12.12 13.32
CA VAL A 136 27.97 -11.83 14.16
C VAL A 136 28.15 -12.35 15.59
N THR A 137 28.71 -13.55 15.77
CA THR A 137 29.00 -14.05 17.11
C THR A 137 30.08 -13.21 17.81
N ALA A 138 31.12 -12.78 17.09
CA ALA A 138 32.15 -11.88 17.62
C ALA A 138 31.60 -10.51 18.01
N THR A 139 30.53 -10.07 17.35
CA THR A 139 29.82 -8.83 17.72
C THR A 139 29.24 -8.92 19.13
N ILE A 140 28.76 -10.08 19.57
CA ILE A 140 28.25 -10.25 20.93
C ILE A 140 29.35 -9.91 21.95
N VAL A 141 30.59 -10.32 21.68
CA VAL A 141 31.75 -9.97 22.52
C VAL A 141 32.02 -8.46 22.48
N VAL A 142 31.95 -7.85 21.31
CA VAL A 142 32.10 -6.38 21.15
C VAL A 142 31.06 -5.61 21.96
N LEU A 143 29.82 -6.09 22.02
CA LEU A 143 28.75 -5.49 22.82
C LEU A 143 28.99 -5.64 24.32
N LEU A 144 29.52 -6.79 24.76
CA LEU A 144 29.92 -6.99 26.15
C LEU A 144 31.08 -6.06 26.57
N VAL A 145 31.95 -5.71 25.62
CA VAL A 145 33.06 -4.76 25.84
C VAL A 145 32.58 -3.30 25.83
N GLY A 146 31.40 -3.01 25.29
CA GLY A 146 30.81 -1.66 25.29
C GLY A 146 31.48 -0.65 24.35
N SER A 147 32.31 -1.10 23.39
CA SER A 147 33.04 -0.19 22.48
C SER A 147 32.25 0.08 21.20
N GLN A 148 31.75 1.31 21.04
CA GLN A 148 31.05 1.74 19.82
C GLN A 148 31.94 1.63 18.57
N ALA A 149 33.22 2.01 18.67
CA ALA A 149 34.16 1.94 17.54
C ALA A 149 34.34 0.49 17.04
N LEU A 150 34.48 -0.47 17.94
CA LEU A 150 34.56 -1.89 17.57
C LEU A 150 33.25 -2.40 16.98
N ALA A 151 32.11 -1.90 17.45
CA ALA A 151 30.79 -2.26 16.92
C ALA A 151 30.63 -1.77 15.47
N TYR A 152 31.04 -0.53 15.17
CA TYR A 152 31.09 -0.01 13.81
C TYR A 152 31.99 -0.84 12.89
N VAL A 153 33.19 -1.22 13.36
CA VAL A 153 34.09 -2.09 12.59
C VAL A 153 33.44 -3.45 12.32
N ALA A 154 32.78 -4.05 13.32
CA ALA A 154 32.09 -5.33 13.16
C ALA A 154 30.95 -5.25 12.12
N VAL A 155 30.15 -4.19 12.15
CA VAL A 155 29.09 -3.94 11.15
C VAL A 155 29.68 -3.80 9.75
N VAL A 156 30.69 -2.95 9.59
CA VAL A 156 31.34 -2.73 8.29
C VAL A 156 31.93 -4.03 7.75
N MET A 157 32.55 -4.84 8.60
CA MET A 157 33.07 -6.16 8.20
C MET A 157 31.95 -7.14 7.81
N LEU A 158 30.87 -7.21 8.59
CA LEU A 158 29.73 -8.07 8.30
C LEU A 158 29.09 -7.71 6.94
N LEU A 159 28.77 -6.43 6.76
CA LEU A 159 28.21 -5.88 5.53
C LEU A 159 29.14 -6.10 4.33
N SER A 160 30.44 -5.92 4.52
CA SER A 160 31.46 -6.20 3.50
C SER A 160 31.50 -7.69 3.12
N CYS A 161 31.35 -8.60 4.08
CA CYS A 161 31.28 -10.05 3.83
C CYS A 161 30.02 -10.44 3.05
N SER A 162 28.86 -9.82 3.33
CA SER A 162 27.61 -10.09 2.60
C SER A 162 27.72 -9.77 1.11
N ARG A 163 28.64 -8.87 0.72
CA ARG A 163 28.92 -8.57 -0.69
C ARG A 163 29.44 -9.78 -1.47
N PHE A 164 30.28 -10.60 -0.87
CA PHE A 164 30.84 -11.79 -1.53
C PHE A 164 29.75 -12.80 -1.90
N VAL A 165 28.71 -12.94 -1.06
CA VAL A 165 27.57 -13.83 -1.34
C VAL A 165 26.77 -13.32 -2.52
N LEU A 166 26.49 -12.02 -2.58
CA LEU A 166 25.75 -11.40 -3.68
C LEU A 166 26.47 -11.57 -5.02
N THR A 167 27.78 -11.30 -5.05
CA THR A 167 28.62 -11.45 -6.24
C THR A 167 28.74 -12.93 -6.65
N ALA A 168 28.99 -13.85 -5.70
CA ALA A 168 29.04 -15.29 -5.96
C ALA A 168 27.72 -15.83 -6.50
N LYS A 169 26.59 -15.38 -5.95
CA LYS A 169 25.24 -15.75 -6.39
C LYS A 169 24.96 -15.27 -7.81
N GLY A 170 25.28 -14.01 -8.11
CA GLY A 170 25.12 -13.44 -9.45
C GLY A 170 25.91 -14.21 -10.52
N ALA A 171 27.12 -14.67 -10.16
CA ALA A 171 27.96 -15.45 -11.04
C ALA A 171 27.55 -16.93 -11.17
N ALA A 172 26.98 -17.52 -10.12
CA ALA A 172 26.53 -18.92 -10.07
C ALA A 172 25.17 -19.15 -10.75
N LEU A 173 24.28 -18.15 -10.75
CA LEU A 173 22.90 -18.27 -11.25
C LEU A 173 22.79 -18.90 -12.67
N PRO A 174 23.64 -18.52 -13.66
CA PRO A 174 23.52 -19.06 -15.03
C PRO A 174 23.90 -20.54 -15.19
N ARG A 175 24.48 -21.16 -14.15
CA ARG A 175 24.73 -22.60 -14.11
C ARG A 175 23.59 -23.39 -13.47
N THR A 176 22.56 -22.71 -12.95
CA THR A 176 21.42 -23.33 -12.27
C THR A 176 20.15 -23.39 -13.10
N VAL A 177 20.10 -22.62 -14.19
CA VAL A 177 18.94 -22.48 -15.09
C VAL A 177 19.42 -22.27 -16.52
N ASP A 178 18.56 -22.60 -17.49
CA ASP A 178 18.80 -22.30 -18.89
C ASP A 178 18.74 -20.79 -19.18
N PRO A 179 19.41 -20.29 -20.24
CA PRO A 179 19.45 -18.87 -20.60
C PRO A 179 18.07 -18.21 -20.68
N ASP A 180 17.08 -18.92 -21.26
CA ASP A 180 15.70 -18.43 -21.41
C ASP A 180 14.96 -18.25 -20.07
N GLY A 181 15.48 -18.87 -19.00
CA GLY A 181 14.97 -18.78 -17.64
C GLY A 181 15.63 -17.70 -16.78
N LEU A 182 16.69 -17.02 -17.25
CA LEU A 182 17.50 -16.12 -16.42
C LEU A 182 16.72 -14.92 -15.86
N VAL A 183 15.82 -14.32 -16.64
CA VAL A 183 15.00 -13.20 -16.17
C VAL A 183 14.07 -13.65 -15.03
N THR A 184 13.40 -14.78 -15.22
CA THR A 184 12.52 -15.37 -14.19
C THR A 184 13.32 -15.81 -12.96
N ALA A 185 14.50 -16.39 -13.14
CA ALA A 185 15.36 -16.82 -12.03
C ALA A 185 15.88 -15.63 -11.21
N ASN A 186 16.29 -14.52 -11.85
CA ASN A 186 16.67 -13.29 -11.15
C ASN A 186 15.47 -12.68 -10.41
N ALA A 187 14.27 -12.70 -10.99
CA ALA A 187 13.06 -12.22 -10.32
C ALA A 187 12.69 -13.07 -9.09
N ILE A 188 12.72 -14.41 -9.20
CA ILE A 188 12.50 -15.33 -8.08
C ILE A 188 13.51 -15.07 -6.97
N SER A 189 14.80 -15.03 -7.32
CA SER A 189 15.90 -14.76 -6.38
C SER A 189 15.76 -13.38 -5.72
N GLY A 190 15.31 -12.36 -6.46
CA GLY A 190 15.05 -11.03 -5.94
C GLY A 190 13.89 -11.01 -4.94
N ILE A 191 12.74 -11.57 -5.31
CA ILE A 191 11.55 -11.61 -4.43
C ILE A 191 11.83 -12.38 -3.15
N ALA A 192 12.41 -13.58 -3.27
CA ALA A 192 12.74 -14.41 -2.11
C ALA A 192 13.71 -13.68 -1.18
N GLY A 193 14.73 -13.04 -1.77
CA GLY A 193 15.73 -12.29 -1.03
C GLY A 193 15.20 -11.07 -0.28
N MET A 194 14.46 -10.20 -0.98
CA MET A 194 13.84 -9.01 -0.38
C MET A 194 12.83 -9.40 0.71
N SER A 195 12.02 -10.43 0.48
CA SER A 195 11.04 -10.91 1.46
C SER A 195 11.74 -11.48 2.69
N ALA A 196 12.83 -12.23 2.50
CA ALA A 196 13.59 -12.81 3.59
C ALA A 196 14.28 -11.74 4.45
N ALA A 197 14.92 -10.74 3.81
CA ALA A 197 15.51 -9.61 4.52
C ALA A 197 14.48 -8.83 5.33
N PHE A 198 13.31 -8.54 4.74
CA PHE A 198 12.22 -7.85 5.43
C PHE A 198 11.70 -8.65 6.64
N MET A 199 11.46 -9.95 6.47
CA MET A 199 11.04 -10.81 7.58
C MET A 199 12.12 -10.91 8.67
N GLY A 200 13.39 -10.95 8.28
CA GLY A 200 14.53 -10.90 9.19
C GLY A 200 14.55 -9.63 10.03
N ALA A 201 14.37 -8.46 9.39
CA ALA A 201 14.30 -7.18 10.06
C ALA A 201 13.07 -7.06 10.98
N LEU A 202 11.90 -7.53 10.55
CA LEU A 202 10.67 -7.53 11.36
C LEU A 202 10.79 -8.42 12.61
N ILE A 203 11.43 -9.58 12.48
CA ILE A 203 11.72 -10.45 13.63
C ILE A 203 12.78 -9.80 14.51
N GLY A 204 13.84 -9.26 13.92
CA GLY A 204 14.94 -8.60 14.63
C GLY A 204 14.47 -7.41 15.48
N SER A 205 13.51 -6.60 15.01
CA SER A 205 12.98 -5.48 15.79
C SER A 205 12.28 -5.92 17.09
N SER A 206 11.69 -7.12 17.12
CA SER A 206 11.08 -7.66 18.35
C SER A 206 12.12 -8.06 19.41
N PHE A 207 13.32 -8.47 18.98
CA PHE A 207 14.41 -8.85 19.88
C PHE A 207 15.09 -7.64 20.51
N VAL A 208 15.07 -6.48 19.86
CA VAL A 208 15.76 -5.31 20.39
C VAL A 208 15.13 -4.80 21.69
N ALA A 209 13.81 -4.82 21.81
CA ALA A 209 13.12 -4.37 23.02
C ALA A 209 13.34 -5.27 24.24
N THR A 210 13.89 -6.48 24.04
CA THR A 210 13.97 -7.51 25.09
C THR A 210 15.39 -8.05 25.29
N THR A 211 16.05 -8.53 24.23
CA THR A 211 17.36 -9.20 24.32
C THR A 211 18.12 -9.16 22.98
N PRO A 212 18.96 -8.13 22.71
CA PRO A 212 19.74 -8.01 21.47
C PRO A 212 20.68 -9.20 21.19
N THR A 213 21.21 -9.83 22.23
CA THR A 213 22.09 -11.02 22.10
C THR A 213 21.36 -12.21 21.48
N ALA A 214 20.07 -12.40 21.78
CA ALA A 214 19.24 -13.43 21.17
C ALA A 214 19.02 -13.16 19.67
N GLY A 215 18.94 -11.89 19.28
CA GLY A 215 18.95 -11.48 17.87
C GLY A 215 20.23 -11.95 17.16
N PHE A 216 21.40 -11.56 17.65
CA PHE A 216 22.67 -11.97 17.03
C PHE A 216 22.88 -13.49 16.98
N LEU A 217 22.51 -14.23 18.03
CA LEU A 217 22.57 -15.70 18.01
C LEU A 217 21.63 -16.30 16.95
N SER A 218 20.44 -15.73 16.78
CA SER A 218 19.50 -16.16 15.73
C SER A 218 20.04 -15.89 14.33
N ALA A 219 20.66 -14.73 14.09
CA ALA A 219 21.34 -14.44 12.83
C ALA A 219 22.51 -15.40 12.57
N ALA A 220 23.35 -15.69 13.58
CA ALA A 220 24.44 -16.65 13.46
C ALA A 220 23.94 -18.06 13.09
N ALA A 221 22.85 -18.52 13.73
CA ALA A 221 22.22 -19.80 13.41
C ALA A 221 21.72 -19.84 11.95
N LEU A 222 21.06 -18.78 11.49
CA LEU A 222 20.57 -18.67 10.11
C LEU A 222 21.73 -18.67 9.08
N TYR A 223 22.86 -18.03 9.37
CA TYR A 223 24.05 -18.11 8.52
C TYR A 223 24.65 -19.52 8.46
N CYS A 224 24.68 -20.25 9.58
CA CYS A 224 25.08 -21.66 9.62
C CYS A 224 24.12 -22.53 8.79
N CYS A 225 22.81 -22.30 8.90
CA CYS A 225 21.82 -22.98 8.05
C CYS A 225 22.02 -22.65 6.57
N ALA A 226 22.29 -21.39 6.22
CA ALA A 226 22.60 -20.99 4.85
C ALA A 226 23.83 -21.74 4.31
N SER A 227 24.89 -21.87 5.11
CA SER A 227 26.09 -22.65 4.79
C SER A 227 25.76 -24.12 4.50
N LEU A 228 24.95 -24.76 5.36
CA LEU A 228 24.49 -26.15 5.18
C LEU A 228 23.59 -26.33 3.95
N VAL A 229 22.85 -25.30 3.54
CA VAL A 229 22.06 -25.34 2.31
C VAL A 229 22.96 -25.18 1.08
N PHE A 230 23.89 -24.22 1.10
CA PHE A 230 24.84 -24.03 0.00
C PHE A 230 25.77 -25.24 -0.19
N SER A 231 26.07 -25.99 0.87
CA SER A 231 26.84 -27.22 0.76
C SER A 231 26.12 -28.31 -0.05
N ARG A 232 24.81 -28.20 -0.32
CA ARG A 232 24.05 -29.12 -1.18
C ARG A 232 24.00 -28.69 -2.65
N LEU A 233 24.60 -27.55 -3.02
CA LEU A 233 24.65 -27.11 -4.42
C LEU A 233 25.52 -28.06 -5.26
N PRO A 234 25.15 -28.33 -6.52
CA PRO A 234 26.07 -28.92 -7.48
C PRO A 234 27.23 -27.95 -7.81
N PRO A 235 28.27 -28.39 -8.51
CA PRO A 235 29.33 -27.49 -9.00
C PRO A 235 28.74 -26.38 -9.88
N VAL A 236 28.89 -25.11 -9.45
CA VAL A 236 28.30 -23.92 -10.10
C VAL A 236 29.34 -23.04 -10.79
N GLY A 237 30.48 -23.63 -11.15
CA GLY A 237 31.60 -22.96 -11.82
C GLY A 237 32.52 -22.18 -10.87
N GLY A 238 33.56 -21.59 -11.44
CA GLY A 238 34.70 -21.01 -10.72
C GLY A 238 35.89 -21.98 -10.65
N GLY A 239 37.10 -21.47 -10.90
CA GLY A 239 38.38 -22.18 -10.78
C GLY A 239 38.70 -23.25 -11.85
N SER A 240 39.75 -23.02 -12.67
CA SER A 240 40.47 -24.07 -13.41
C SER A 240 42.00 -24.06 -13.23
N THR A 241 42.57 -23.30 -12.27
CA THR A 241 44.03 -23.19 -12.13
C THR A 241 44.53 -23.33 -10.70
N ARG A 242 45.53 -24.20 -10.53
CA ARG A 242 46.32 -24.38 -9.31
C ARG A 242 46.96 -23.05 -8.88
N THR A 243 46.79 -22.75 -7.59
CA THR A 243 47.67 -21.98 -6.69
C THR A 243 48.83 -21.19 -7.31
N THR A 244 48.82 -19.87 -7.13
CA THR A 244 50.03 -19.13 -6.73
C THR A 244 49.61 -17.90 -5.91
N ALA A 245 50.21 -17.75 -4.73
CA ALA A 245 50.10 -16.54 -3.93
C ALA A 245 50.72 -15.36 -4.72
N ALA A 246 49.93 -14.35 -5.06
CA ALA A 246 50.39 -13.16 -5.76
C ALA A 246 49.97 -11.90 -4.99
N GLY A 247 50.91 -10.98 -4.77
CA GLY A 247 50.72 -9.74 -4.02
C GLY A 247 49.74 -8.75 -4.69
N LEU A 248 49.25 -7.79 -3.90
CA LEU A 248 48.24 -6.78 -4.27
C LEU A 248 48.47 -6.12 -5.65
N ARG A 249 49.73 -5.89 -6.04
CA ARG A 249 50.09 -5.25 -7.32
C ARG A 249 49.66 -6.06 -8.55
N ARG A 250 49.67 -7.40 -8.47
CA ARG A 250 49.21 -8.28 -9.57
C ARG A 250 47.68 -8.29 -9.69
N VAL A 251 46.98 -8.28 -8.56
CA VAL A 251 45.51 -8.14 -8.51
C VAL A 251 45.07 -6.81 -9.12
N ALA A 252 45.79 -5.71 -8.85
CA ALA A 252 45.48 -4.39 -9.42
C ALA A 252 45.69 -4.31 -10.94
N VAL A 253 46.72 -4.99 -11.48
CA VAL A 253 46.97 -5.06 -12.93
C VAL A 253 45.92 -5.95 -13.63
N GLU A 254 45.61 -7.12 -13.07
CA GLU A 254 44.52 -8.00 -13.54
C GLU A 254 43.17 -7.25 -13.57
N LEU A 255 42.87 -6.49 -12.50
CA LEU A 255 41.65 -5.68 -12.42
C LEU A 255 41.60 -4.60 -13.51
N ARG A 256 42.72 -3.92 -13.80
CA ARG A 256 42.80 -2.87 -14.83
C ARG A 256 42.57 -3.42 -16.24
N ASP A 257 43.23 -4.52 -16.59
CA ASP A 257 43.13 -5.11 -17.92
C ASP A 257 41.74 -5.73 -18.17
N GLU A 258 41.06 -6.16 -17.11
CA GLU A 258 39.73 -6.73 -17.20
C GLU A 258 38.61 -5.69 -17.17
N ILE A 259 38.73 -4.60 -16.40
CA ILE A 259 37.88 -3.41 -16.59
C ILE A 259 37.98 -2.93 -18.05
N ARG A 260 39.17 -2.97 -18.63
CA ARG A 260 39.40 -2.64 -20.04
C ARG A 260 38.78 -3.66 -21.01
N ALA A 261 38.69 -4.94 -20.65
CA ALA A 261 38.00 -5.95 -21.44
C ALA A 261 36.47 -5.81 -21.38
N VAL A 262 35.91 -5.56 -20.19
CA VAL A 262 34.47 -5.32 -19.97
C VAL A 262 33.99 -4.06 -20.67
N THR A 263 34.79 -2.99 -20.64
CA THR A 263 34.46 -1.72 -21.34
C THR A 263 34.53 -1.82 -22.86
N LYS A 264 35.23 -2.83 -23.42
CA LYS A 264 35.29 -3.10 -24.86
C LYS A 264 34.13 -3.97 -25.35
N ASN A 265 33.52 -4.81 -24.50
CA ASN A 265 32.38 -5.64 -24.89
C ASN A 265 31.07 -4.84 -24.81
N PHE A 266 30.52 -4.46 -25.97
CA PHE A 266 29.26 -3.72 -26.05
C PHE A 266 28.06 -4.45 -25.44
N ALA A 267 28.07 -5.80 -25.44
CA ALA A 267 26.99 -6.61 -24.88
C ALA A 267 26.91 -6.53 -23.35
N VAL A 268 28.03 -6.21 -22.67
CA VAL A 268 28.11 -6.04 -21.22
C VAL A 268 28.13 -4.56 -20.81
N ARG A 269 28.86 -3.71 -21.55
CA ARG A 269 28.99 -2.28 -21.23
C ARG A 269 27.66 -1.53 -21.28
N ARG A 270 26.84 -1.76 -22.31
CA ARG A 270 25.62 -0.96 -22.52
C ARG A 270 24.51 -1.25 -21.50
N PRO A 271 24.22 -2.51 -21.10
CA PRO A 271 23.30 -2.78 -19.99
C PRO A 271 23.79 -2.22 -18.66
N LEU A 272 25.11 -2.30 -18.39
CA LEU A 272 25.71 -1.70 -17.19
C LEU A 272 25.53 -0.17 -17.15
N LEU A 273 25.78 0.52 -18.27
CA LEU A 273 25.54 1.96 -18.39
C LEU A 273 24.06 2.31 -18.19
N ALA A 274 23.14 1.47 -18.69
CA ALA A 274 21.71 1.69 -18.52
C ALA A 274 21.27 1.59 -17.06
N VAL A 275 21.69 0.55 -16.32
CA VAL A 275 21.42 0.45 -14.87
C VAL A 275 22.07 1.58 -14.11
N TRP A 276 23.34 1.89 -14.41
CA TRP A 276 24.08 2.95 -13.73
C TRP A 276 23.40 4.32 -13.89
N ALA A 277 23.10 4.72 -15.13
CA ALA A 277 22.48 6.00 -15.42
C ALA A 277 21.08 6.08 -14.81
N ASN A 278 20.27 5.03 -14.92
CA ASN A 278 18.93 5.04 -14.34
C ASN A 278 18.98 5.10 -12.80
N ARG A 279 19.91 4.38 -12.16
CA ARG A 279 20.11 4.42 -10.70
C ARG A 279 20.54 5.79 -10.21
N LEU A 280 21.41 6.47 -10.95
CA LEU A 280 21.85 7.84 -10.65
C LEU A 280 20.66 8.81 -10.70
N LEU A 281 19.86 8.76 -11.77
CA LEU A 281 18.70 9.63 -11.94
C LEU A 281 17.58 9.32 -10.93
N LEU A 282 17.33 8.04 -10.64
CA LEU A 282 16.42 7.64 -9.55
C LEU A 282 16.90 8.17 -8.20
N GLY A 283 18.21 8.10 -7.93
CA GLY A 283 18.81 8.65 -6.71
C GLY A 283 18.60 10.17 -6.60
N ALA A 284 18.80 10.90 -7.71
CA ALA A 284 18.54 12.33 -7.75
C ALA A 284 17.06 12.65 -7.49
N GLY A 285 16.13 11.89 -8.11
CA GLY A 285 14.70 12.05 -7.85
C GLY A 285 14.31 11.77 -6.39
N PHE A 286 14.90 10.74 -5.77
CA PHE A 286 14.68 10.43 -4.36
C PHE A 286 15.21 11.53 -3.43
N ILE A 287 16.41 12.07 -3.71
CA ILE A 287 16.97 13.18 -2.93
C ILE A 287 16.11 14.44 -3.11
N LEU A 288 15.66 14.77 -4.33
CA LEU A 288 14.74 15.90 -4.53
C LEU A 288 13.43 15.74 -3.76
N LEU A 289 12.87 14.53 -3.70
CA LEU A 289 11.68 14.25 -2.89
C LEU A 289 11.96 14.56 -1.41
N VAL A 290 13.05 14.03 -0.86
CA VAL A 290 13.47 14.28 0.54
C VAL A 290 13.63 15.77 0.81
N LEU A 291 14.33 16.49 -0.07
CA LEU A 291 14.60 17.92 0.09
C LEU A 291 13.35 18.80 -0.02
N VAL A 292 12.43 18.49 -0.96
CA VAL A 292 11.16 19.20 -1.09
C VAL A 292 10.23 18.91 0.10
N ALA A 293 10.23 17.67 0.58
CA ALA A 293 9.38 17.25 1.70
C ALA A 293 9.80 17.95 3.00
N GLU A 294 11.10 18.00 3.29
CA GLU A 294 11.62 18.69 4.49
C GLU A 294 11.28 20.19 4.46
N GLU A 295 11.60 20.86 3.35
CA GLU A 295 11.50 22.32 3.24
C GLU A 295 10.05 22.83 3.31
N ARG A 296 9.11 22.14 2.65
CA ARG A 296 7.73 22.65 2.50
C ARG A 296 6.73 22.08 3.50
N TYR A 297 7.06 20.94 4.10
CA TYR A 297 6.10 20.17 4.89
C TYR A 297 6.65 19.74 6.25
N HIS A 298 7.88 20.12 6.61
CA HIS A 298 8.54 19.76 7.87
C HIS A 298 8.35 18.28 8.20
N PHE A 299 8.62 17.43 7.20
CA PHE A 299 8.36 15.99 7.25
C PHE A 299 9.09 15.37 8.45
N GLU A 300 8.35 14.97 9.48
CA GLU A 300 8.91 14.22 10.60
C GLU A 300 9.45 12.85 10.14
N ALA A 301 10.26 12.19 10.99
CA ALA A 301 10.85 10.87 10.72
C ALA A 301 9.89 9.82 10.10
N PRO A 302 8.60 9.74 10.47
CA PRO A 302 7.63 8.84 9.83
C PRO A 302 7.41 9.10 8.32
N GLY A 303 7.48 10.36 7.89
CA GLY A 303 7.27 10.75 6.50
C GLY A 303 8.37 10.26 5.55
N TYR A 304 9.62 10.25 6.00
CA TYR A 304 10.73 9.62 5.27
C TYR A 304 10.57 8.10 5.14
N GLY A 305 10.05 7.47 6.19
CA GLY A 305 9.67 6.06 6.19
C GLY A 305 8.64 5.74 5.10
N LEU A 306 7.65 6.61 4.89
CA LEU A 306 6.63 6.44 3.85
C LEU A 306 7.23 6.50 2.43
N ALA A 307 8.13 7.46 2.15
CA ALA A 307 8.79 7.56 0.85
C ALA A 307 9.65 6.32 0.53
N LEU A 308 10.37 5.81 1.53
CA LEU A 308 11.12 4.55 1.43
C LEU A 308 10.19 3.35 1.24
N ALA A 309 9.08 3.29 1.97
CA ALA A 309 8.09 2.22 1.84
C ALA A 309 7.46 2.17 0.45
N VAL A 310 7.03 3.31 -0.09
CA VAL A 310 6.47 3.40 -1.46
C VAL A 310 7.50 2.94 -2.50
N THR A 311 8.74 3.39 -2.37
CA THR A 311 9.85 2.99 -3.27
C THR A 311 10.09 1.48 -3.19
N GLY A 312 10.09 0.91 -1.97
CA GLY A 312 10.26 -0.53 -1.74
C GLY A 312 9.12 -1.37 -2.32
N VAL A 313 7.87 -0.97 -2.10
CA VAL A 313 6.68 -1.63 -2.67
C VAL A 313 6.69 -1.56 -4.20
N ALA A 314 7.03 -0.40 -4.76
CA ALA A 314 7.13 -0.22 -6.20
C ALA A 314 8.24 -1.08 -6.83
N ALA A 315 9.41 -1.18 -6.18
CA ALA A 315 10.47 -2.08 -6.60
C ALA A 315 10.02 -3.56 -6.51
N PHE A 316 9.33 -3.95 -5.43
CA PHE A 316 8.78 -5.31 -5.32
C PHE A 316 7.83 -5.62 -6.48
N ALA A 317 6.89 -4.72 -6.77
CA ALA A 317 5.97 -4.84 -7.91
C ALA A 317 6.71 -4.89 -9.26
N GLY A 318 7.79 -4.11 -9.42
CA GLY A 318 8.64 -4.12 -10.62
C GLY A 318 9.33 -5.48 -10.83
N THR A 319 9.76 -6.13 -9.74
CA THR A 319 10.34 -7.48 -9.80
C THR A 319 9.32 -8.52 -10.25
N TRP A 320 8.05 -8.39 -9.82
CA TRP A 320 6.94 -9.23 -10.30
C TRP A 320 6.60 -8.99 -11.78
N ALA A 321 6.67 -7.74 -12.22
CA ALA A 321 6.36 -7.35 -13.59
C ALA A 321 7.45 -7.77 -14.59
N ALA A 322 8.72 -7.84 -14.18
CA ALA A 322 9.85 -8.07 -15.09
C ALA A 322 9.71 -9.36 -15.93
N PRO A 323 9.39 -10.55 -15.39
CA PRO A 323 9.20 -11.76 -16.20
C PRO A 323 7.98 -11.69 -17.12
N VAL A 324 6.91 -11.01 -16.69
CA VAL A 324 5.69 -10.82 -17.50
C VAL A 324 6.01 -9.95 -18.71
N LEU A 325 6.75 -8.86 -18.52
CA LEU A 325 7.16 -7.97 -19.59
C LEU A 325 8.18 -8.63 -20.52
N ALA A 326 9.17 -9.35 -19.97
CA ALA A 326 10.18 -10.06 -20.75
C ALA A 326 9.62 -11.24 -21.57
N SER A 327 8.50 -11.83 -21.16
CA SER A 327 7.78 -12.84 -21.97
C SER A 327 7.04 -12.26 -23.17
N ARG A 328 6.79 -10.93 -23.18
CA ARG A 328 6.03 -10.23 -24.22
C ARG A 328 6.88 -9.33 -25.10
N TYR A 329 7.94 -8.78 -24.53
CA TYR A 329 8.85 -7.85 -25.17
C TYR A 329 10.28 -8.31 -24.91
N GLN A 330 11.15 -8.07 -25.87
CA GLN A 330 12.56 -8.38 -25.69
C GLN A 330 13.15 -7.56 -24.52
N PRO A 331 13.93 -8.18 -23.60
CA PRO A 331 14.58 -7.49 -22.49
C PRO A 331 15.24 -6.18 -22.89
N ARG A 332 15.97 -6.17 -24.03
CA ARG A 332 16.61 -4.98 -24.62
C ARG A 332 15.69 -3.80 -24.92
N ALA A 333 14.44 -4.04 -25.31
CA ALA A 333 13.47 -3.00 -25.65
C ALA A 333 12.87 -2.34 -24.40
N LEU A 334 12.89 -3.06 -23.26
CA LEU A 334 12.40 -2.55 -21.98
C LEU A 334 13.36 -1.54 -21.34
N LEU A 335 14.65 -1.59 -21.68
CA LEU A 335 15.66 -0.69 -21.15
C LEU A 335 15.35 0.80 -21.42
N PRO A 336 15.23 1.28 -22.68
CA PRO A 336 14.91 2.69 -22.94
C PRO A 336 13.51 3.09 -22.44
N LEU A 337 12.56 2.15 -22.38
CA LEU A 337 11.21 2.41 -21.87
C LEU A 337 11.22 2.81 -20.38
N ALA A 338 12.11 2.21 -19.58
CA ALA A 338 12.23 2.55 -18.17
C ALA A 338 12.65 4.01 -17.93
N PHE A 339 13.44 4.58 -18.84
CA PHE A 339 13.82 6.00 -18.80
C PHE A 339 12.65 6.91 -19.17
N LEU A 340 11.79 6.49 -20.10
CA LEU A 340 10.60 7.27 -20.47
C LEU A 340 9.63 7.41 -19.30
N VAL A 341 9.46 6.36 -18.49
CA VAL A 341 8.64 6.42 -17.26
C VAL A 341 9.19 7.44 -16.28
N GLY A 342 10.52 7.44 -16.05
CA GLY A 342 11.19 8.43 -15.20
C GLY A 342 11.07 9.86 -15.74
N ALA A 343 11.20 10.05 -17.06
CA ALA A 343 11.04 11.36 -17.70
C ALA A 343 9.62 11.91 -17.53
N LEU A 344 8.59 11.08 -17.73
CA LEU A 344 7.19 11.48 -17.54
C LEU A 344 6.90 11.81 -16.07
N ALA A 345 7.35 10.95 -15.15
CA ALA A 345 7.18 11.17 -13.72
C ALA A 345 7.82 12.49 -13.25
N ALA A 346 9.07 12.76 -13.67
CA ALA A 346 9.77 14.00 -13.34
C ALA A 346 9.13 15.23 -14.00
N SER A 347 8.59 15.11 -15.22
CA SER A 347 7.87 16.20 -15.90
C SER A 347 6.59 16.59 -15.16
N VAL A 348 5.80 15.59 -14.72
CA VAL A 348 4.59 15.83 -13.93
C VAL A 348 4.92 16.46 -12.58
N ALA A 349 5.98 16.00 -11.91
CA ALA A 349 6.45 16.60 -10.66
C ALA A 349 7.00 18.03 -10.85
N GLY A 350 7.60 18.32 -12.00
CA GLY A 350 8.04 19.67 -12.37
C GLY A 350 6.88 20.65 -12.49
N PHE A 351 5.74 20.21 -13.05
CA PHE A 351 4.51 21.02 -13.11
C PHE A 351 3.79 21.13 -11.75
N LEU A 352 3.69 20.02 -11.03
CA LEU A 352 2.94 19.89 -9.79
C LEU A 352 3.90 19.53 -8.66
N THR A 353 4.67 20.52 -8.19
CA THR A 353 5.70 20.32 -7.14
C THR A 353 5.06 20.17 -5.76
N ASN A 354 4.40 19.04 -5.54
CA ASN A 354 3.80 18.60 -4.28
C ASN A 354 4.41 17.25 -3.89
N VAL A 355 4.59 17.01 -2.58
CA VAL A 355 5.13 15.76 -2.04
C VAL A 355 4.40 14.52 -2.55
N THR A 356 3.08 14.54 -2.68
CA THR A 356 2.31 13.39 -3.20
C THR A 356 2.74 13.02 -4.61
N VAL A 357 2.89 14.03 -5.49
CA VAL A 357 3.29 13.83 -6.88
C VAL A 357 4.73 13.32 -6.95
N LEU A 358 5.61 13.83 -6.08
CA LEU A 358 6.99 13.38 -5.97
C LEU A 358 7.10 11.93 -5.47
N VAL A 359 6.34 11.56 -4.43
CA VAL A 359 6.29 10.19 -3.89
C VAL A 359 5.80 9.22 -4.97
N VAL A 360 4.71 9.55 -5.66
CA VAL A 360 4.19 8.72 -6.77
C VAL A 360 5.18 8.65 -7.92
N GLY A 361 5.80 9.78 -8.29
CA GLY A 361 6.76 9.85 -9.38
C GLY A 361 8.03 9.03 -9.11
N VAL A 362 8.60 9.13 -7.90
CA VAL A 362 9.72 8.32 -7.45
C VAL A 362 9.32 6.85 -7.39
N GLY A 363 8.12 6.52 -6.91
CA GLY A 363 7.57 5.16 -6.93
C GLY A 363 7.50 4.56 -8.34
N LEU A 364 6.92 5.28 -9.31
CA LEU A 364 6.86 4.84 -10.71
C LEU A 364 8.25 4.64 -11.32
N THR A 365 9.17 5.54 -11.00
CA THR A 365 10.57 5.46 -11.44
C THR A 365 11.27 4.25 -10.81
N ALA A 366 11.03 3.95 -9.54
CA ALA A 366 11.56 2.79 -8.84
C ALA A 366 11.03 1.46 -9.39
N PHE A 367 9.73 1.41 -9.72
CA PHE A 367 9.13 0.28 -10.43
C PHE A 367 9.83 0.04 -11.78
N ALA A 368 9.97 1.09 -12.60
CA ALA A 368 10.60 1.02 -13.90
C ALA A 368 12.08 0.63 -13.82
N PHE A 369 12.80 1.21 -12.85
CA PHE A 369 14.19 0.88 -12.54
C PHE A 369 14.34 -0.61 -12.21
N GLN A 370 13.47 -1.17 -11.36
CA GLN A 370 13.59 -2.56 -10.97
C GLN A 370 13.29 -3.51 -12.14
N VAL A 371 12.31 -3.18 -13.00
CA VAL A 371 12.09 -3.92 -14.25
C VAL A 371 13.36 -3.89 -15.12
N LEU A 372 13.97 -2.72 -15.30
CA LEU A 372 15.21 -2.56 -16.04
C LEU A 372 16.35 -3.38 -15.43
N LYS A 373 16.52 -3.33 -14.10
CA LYS A 373 17.58 -4.02 -13.36
C LYS A 373 17.52 -5.54 -13.58
N ILE A 374 16.35 -6.16 -13.40
CA ILE A 374 16.21 -7.62 -13.55
C ILE A 374 16.56 -8.07 -14.98
N ASN A 375 16.18 -7.27 -15.99
CA ASN A 375 16.53 -7.56 -17.37
C ASN A 375 18.04 -7.37 -17.64
N VAL A 376 18.66 -6.34 -17.06
CA VAL A 376 20.10 -6.11 -17.17
C VAL A 376 20.90 -7.21 -16.46
N ASP A 377 20.47 -7.69 -15.30
CA ASP A 377 21.12 -8.80 -14.58
C ASP A 377 21.20 -10.05 -15.49
N ALA A 378 20.10 -10.37 -16.18
CA ALA A 378 20.05 -11.49 -17.12
C ALA A 378 20.95 -11.26 -18.36
N LEU A 379 20.89 -10.07 -18.97
CA LEU A 379 21.72 -9.73 -20.13
C LEU A 379 23.22 -9.76 -19.80
N VAL A 380 23.62 -9.26 -18.64
CA VAL A 380 25.02 -9.29 -18.19
C VAL A 380 25.45 -10.72 -17.87
N GLN A 381 24.58 -11.53 -17.26
CA GLN A 381 24.85 -12.96 -17.00
C GLN A 381 25.10 -13.76 -18.27
N GLU A 382 24.26 -13.54 -19.28
CA GLU A 382 24.32 -14.21 -20.58
C GLU A 382 25.56 -13.77 -21.38
N ALA A 383 25.87 -12.47 -21.40
CA ALA A 383 26.97 -11.90 -22.18
C ALA A 383 28.36 -12.05 -21.53
N SER A 384 28.44 -12.45 -20.25
CA SER A 384 29.70 -12.53 -19.50
C SER A 384 30.31 -13.94 -19.53
N PRO A 385 31.57 -14.10 -19.97
CA PRO A 385 32.27 -15.37 -19.91
C PRO A 385 32.37 -15.89 -18.47
N ASP A 386 32.22 -17.21 -18.29
CA ASP A 386 32.18 -17.83 -16.96
C ASP A 386 33.45 -17.59 -16.15
N LEU A 387 34.62 -17.42 -16.80
CA LEU A 387 35.92 -17.21 -16.15
C LEU A 387 36.08 -15.83 -15.48
N VAL A 388 35.29 -14.84 -15.90
CA VAL A 388 35.41 -13.44 -15.41
C VAL A 388 34.09 -12.88 -14.89
N ARG A 389 33.07 -13.74 -14.73
CA ARG A 389 31.70 -13.31 -14.40
C ARG A 389 31.62 -12.70 -13.01
N GLY A 390 32.32 -13.24 -12.01
CA GLY A 390 32.40 -12.68 -10.66
C GLY A 390 32.98 -11.27 -10.67
N ARG A 391 34.02 -11.03 -11.47
CA ARG A 391 34.61 -9.70 -11.64
C ARG A 391 33.71 -8.71 -12.40
N VAL A 392 32.99 -9.16 -13.43
CA VAL A 392 31.97 -8.32 -14.09
C VAL A 392 30.90 -7.87 -13.10
N PHE A 393 30.41 -8.80 -12.27
CA PHE A 393 29.41 -8.48 -11.24
C PHE A 393 29.97 -7.57 -10.15
N ALA A 394 31.24 -7.69 -9.78
CA ALA A 394 31.89 -6.74 -8.88
C ALA A 394 31.96 -5.31 -9.45
N VAL A 395 32.25 -5.15 -10.75
CA VAL A 395 32.24 -3.83 -11.42
C VAL A 395 30.82 -3.29 -11.56
N TYR A 396 29.84 -4.13 -11.90
CA TYR A 396 28.43 -3.77 -11.86
C TYR A 396 28.11 -3.18 -10.48
N ASP A 397 28.37 -3.97 -9.44
CA ASP A 397 28.08 -3.68 -8.06
C ASP A 397 28.72 -2.36 -7.57
N LEU A 398 29.95 -2.11 -7.99
CA LEU A 398 30.67 -0.85 -7.77
C LEU A 398 29.93 0.34 -8.39
N LEU A 399 29.63 0.25 -9.68
CA LEU A 399 28.95 1.31 -10.44
C LEU A 399 27.57 1.59 -9.83
N TYR A 400 26.81 0.55 -9.51
CA TYR A 400 25.48 0.65 -8.93
C TYR A 400 25.45 1.48 -7.64
N ASN A 401 26.39 1.22 -6.71
CA ASN A 401 26.47 1.95 -5.45
C ASN A 401 26.99 3.38 -5.64
N LEU A 402 28.00 3.57 -6.50
CA LEU A 402 28.58 4.88 -6.80
C LEU A 402 27.55 5.83 -7.44
N ALA A 403 26.64 5.31 -8.27
CA ALA A 403 25.59 6.09 -8.91
C ALA A 403 24.75 6.90 -7.90
N PHE A 404 24.41 6.30 -6.76
CA PHE A 404 23.57 6.94 -5.74
C PHE A 404 24.34 8.01 -4.94
N VAL A 405 25.61 7.76 -4.62
CA VAL A 405 26.49 8.73 -3.97
C VAL A 405 26.73 9.94 -4.87
N LEU A 406 27.00 9.71 -6.16
CA LEU A 406 27.18 10.78 -7.15
C LEU A 406 25.91 11.60 -7.35
N ALA A 407 24.73 11.00 -7.25
CA ALA A 407 23.48 11.74 -7.29
C ALA A 407 23.40 12.78 -6.16
N GLY A 408 23.77 12.41 -4.92
CA GLY A 408 23.87 13.34 -3.79
C GLY A 408 24.90 14.44 -4.01
N LEU A 409 26.13 14.08 -4.38
CA LEU A 409 27.22 15.03 -4.59
C LEU A 409 26.96 16.03 -5.72
N THR A 410 26.15 15.66 -6.72
CA THR A 410 25.83 16.54 -7.86
C THR A 410 24.59 17.39 -7.60
N LEU A 411 23.57 16.83 -6.96
CA LEU A 411 22.29 17.49 -6.78
C LEU A 411 22.26 18.45 -5.58
N VAL A 412 22.87 18.07 -4.45
CA VAL A 412 22.82 18.88 -3.23
C VAL A 412 23.45 20.28 -3.41
N PRO A 413 24.59 20.45 -4.11
CA PRO A 413 25.13 21.79 -4.37
C PRO A 413 24.25 22.67 -5.26
N LEU A 414 23.34 22.07 -6.04
CA LEU A 414 22.44 22.79 -6.94
C LEU A 414 21.08 23.12 -6.29
N TRP A 415 20.83 22.59 -5.09
CA TRP A 415 19.57 22.72 -4.39
C TRP A 415 19.34 24.13 -3.85
N SER A 416 18.15 24.67 -4.14
CA SER A 416 17.52 25.72 -3.35
C SER A 416 16.00 25.57 -3.43
N PRO A 417 15.23 26.05 -2.43
CA PRO A 417 13.77 25.90 -2.39
C PRO A 417 13.05 26.43 -3.64
N GLN A 418 13.55 27.53 -4.21
CA GLN A 418 13.00 28.18 -5.39
C GLN A 418 13.32 27.42 -6.69
N ARG A 419 14.35 26.55 -6.68
CA ARG A 419 14.80 25.79 -7.86
C ARG A 419 14.26 24.37 -7.91
N ALA A 420 13.40 23.96 -6.97
CA ALA A 420 12.85 22.60 -6.92
C ALA A 420 12.20 22.17 -8.25
N SER A 421 11.30 23.00 -8.81
CA SER A 421 10.66 22.73 -10.10
C SER A 421 11.67 22.70 -11.25
N GLU A 422 12.62 23.64 -11.28
CA GLU A 422 13.69 23.70 -12.29
C GLU A 422 14.54 22.42 -12.29
N LEU A 423 14.96 21.95 -11.11
CA LEU A 423 15.74 20.72 -10.95
C LEU A 423 14.97 19.48 -11.39
N LEU A 424 13.64 19.44 -11.19
CA LEU A 424 12.78 18.36 -11.68
C LEU A 424 12.68 18.37 -13.22
N TRP A 425 12.65 19.54 -13.85
CA TRP A 425 12.73 19.66 -15.30
C TRP A 425 14.07 19.21 -15.86
N TRP A 426 15.17 19.57 -15.21
CA TRP A 426 16.50 19.06 -15.57
C TRP A 426 16.59 17.54 -15.40
N LEU A 427 15.99 16.99 -14.35
CA LEU A 427 15.91 15.55 -14.14
C LEU A 427 15.09 14.85 -15.23
N ALA A 428 13.94 15.42 -15.61
CA ALA A 428 13.10 14.91 -16.70
C ALA A 428 13.86 14.89 -18.04
N LEU A 429 14.58 15.97 -18.35
CA LEU A 429 15.41 16.07 -19.54
C LEU A 429 16.55 15.04 -19.51
N ALA A 430 17.21 14.85 -18.37
CA ALA A 430 18.28 13.87 -18.23
C ALA A 430 17.77 12.43 -18.44
N PHE A 431 16.60 12.08 -17.90
CA PHE A 431 15.95 10.79 -18.19
C PHE A 431 15.64 10.64 -19.68
N LEU A 432 15.07 11.66 -20.32
CA LEU A 432 14.70 11.62 -21.73
C LEU A 432 15.94 11.45 -22.63
N LEU A 433 16.99 12.24 -22.42
CA LEU A 433 18.23 12.16 -23.18
C LEU A 433 18.94 10.81 -23.02
N ALA A 434 19.00 10.29 -21.79
CA ALA A 434 19.56 8.96 -21.54
C ALA A 434 18.75 7.85 -22.23
N GLY A 435 17.42 7.93 -22.18
CA GLY A 435 16.51 7.01 -22.87
C GLY A 435 16.68 7.05 -24.40
N LEU A 436 16.76 8.25 -24.99
CA LEU A 436 16.98 8.44 -26.43
C LEU A 436 18.35 7.95 -26.88
N ALA A 437 19.41 8.23 -26.11
CA ALA A 437 20.75 7.74 -26.38
C ALA A 437 20.80 6.20 -26.39
N LEU A 438 20.12 5.57 -25.41
CA LEU A 438 20.04 4.12 -25.32
C LEU A 438 19.19 3.52 -26.44
N ALA A 439 18.06 4.14 -26.80
CA ALA A 439 17.22 3.73 -27.93
C ALA A 439 17.96 3.83 -29.27
N ARG A 440 18.76 4.90 -29.47
CA ARG A 440 19.59 5.09 -30.67
C ARG A 440 20.72 4.06 -30.73
N ALA A 441 21.40 3.81 -29.61
CA ALA A 441 22.43 2.78 -29.52
C ALA A 441 21.89 1.35 -29.71
N GLY A 442 20.63 1.11 -29.32
CA GLY A 442 19.94 -0.16 -29.53
C GLY A 442 19.75 -0.54 -31.00
N ARG A 443 19.73 0.44 -31.92
CA ARG A 443 19.60 0.19 -33.38
C ARG A 443 20.86 -0.39 -34.02
N THR A 444 22.04 -0.19 -33.42
CA THR A 444 23.35 -0.62 -33.97
C THR A 444 23.97 -1.78 -33.20
N TRP A 445 23.19 -2.43 -32.34
CA TRP A 445 23.67 -3.52 -31.51
C TRP A 445 23.71 -4.82 -32.33
N PRO A 446 24.85 -5.51 -32.44
CA PRO A 446 24.93 -6.78 -33.14
C PRO A 446 24.16 -7.83 -32.34
N PHE A 447 23.04 -8.28 -32.87
CA PHE A 447 22.20 -9.30 -32.25
C PHE A 447 22.17 -10.56 -33.10
N THR A 448 23.35 -11.15 -33.25
CA THR A 448 23.41 -12.59 -33.50
C THR A 448 23.12 -13.28 -32.17
N PRO A 449 22.13 -14.18 -32.07
CA PRO A 449 22.19 -15.24 -31.08
C PRO A 449 23.58 -15.85 -31.20
N ALA A 450 24.30 -16.09 -30.11
CA ALA A 450 25.56 -16.78 -30.19
C ALA A 450 25.29 -18.17 -30.79
N ALA A 451 25.47 -18.30 -32.10
CA ALA A 451 25.61 -19.57 -32.76
C ALA A 451 26.85 -20.24 -32.14
N SER A 452 26.71 -21.52 -31.80
CA SER A 452 27.81 -22.44 -31.46
C SER A 452 28.66 -22.08 -30.24
N TYR A 453 28.15 -22.38 -29.05
CA TYR A 453 28.93 -23.22 -28.14
C TYR A 453 28.34 -24.62 -28.18
N SER A 454 29.00 -25.51 -28.91
CA SER A 454 28.76 -26.95 -28.86
C SER A 454 28.99 -27.45 -27.43
N THR A 455 27.91 -27.52 -26.65
CA THR A 455 27.86 -28.41 -25.50
C THR A 455 27.85 -29.86 -26.01
N PRO A 456 28.68 -30.76 -25.47
CA PRO A 456 28.58 -32.17 -25.82
C PRO A 456 27.16 -32.67 -25.50
N SER A 457 26.59 -33.40 -26.46
CA SER A 457 25.24 -33.97 -26.40
C SER A 457 24.99 -34.66 -25.05
N PRO A 458 23.90 -34.33 -24.31
CA PRO A 458 23.43 -35.23 -23.28
C PRO A 458 22.91 -36.48 -24.01
N ALA A 459 23.53 -37.63 -23.73
CA ALA A 459 23.05 -38.91 -24.22
C ALA A 459 21.68 -39.20 -23.58
N GLY A 460 20.67 -39.43 -24.41
CA GLY A 460 19.38 -40.03 -24.00
C GLY A 460 18.16 -39.34 -24.62
N PRO A 461 17.20 -40.08 -25.20
CA PRO A 461 15.92 -39.52 -25.61
C PRO A 461 15.09 -39.24 -24.35
N HIS A 462 14.99 -37.98 -23.96
CA HIS A 462 13.98 -37.56 -22.98
C HIS A 462 12.66 -37.34 -23.72
N ASP A 463 11.69 -38.22 -23.47
CA ASP A 463 10.30 -38.00 -23.82
C ASP A 463 9.84 -36.61 -23.35
N PRO A 464 9.05 -35.88 -24.14
CA PRO A 464 8.50 -34.61 -23.71
C PRO A 464 7.66 -34.83 -22.44
N ALA A 465 8.09 -34.22 -21.33
CA ALA A 465 7.41 -34.34 -20.05
C ALA A 465 5.93 -33.92 -20.19
N PRO A 466 4.98 -34.69 -19.62
CA PRO A 466 3.57 -34.38 -19.72
C PRO A 466 3.30 -32.99 -19.12
N ALA A 467 2.57 -32.15 -19.87
CA ALA A 467 2.19 -30.81 -19.45
C ALA A 467 1.45 -30.85 -18.09
N PHE A 468 2.16 -30.47 -17.03
CA PHE A 468 1.64 -30.53 -15.67
C PHE A 468 0.60 -29.43 -15.44
N ARG A 469 -0.65 -29.81 -15.21
CA ARG A 469 -1.70 -28.90 -14.74
C ARG A 469 -1.43 -28.58 -13.26
N PRO A 470 -1.30 -27.31 -12.84
CA PRO A 470 -1.05 -26.99 -11.44
C PRO A 470 -2.16 -27.56 -10.54
N GLY A 471 -1.78 -28.29 -9.49
CA GLY A 471 -2.70 -28.76 -8.47
C GLY A 471 -3.49 -27.61 -7.82
N PRO A 472 -4.75 -27.82 -7.43
CA PRO A 472 -5.61 -26.77 -6.91
C PRO A 472 -5.08 -26.20 -5.60
N VAL A 473 -4.98 -24.86 -5.51
CA VAL A 473 -4.71 -24.15 -4.25
C VAL A 473 -5.80 -24.54 -3.23
N SER A 474 -5.41 -24.92 -2.01
CA SER A 474 -6.36 -25.28 -0.96
C SER A 474 -7.38 -24.15 -0.75
N ARG A 475 -8.67 -24.52 -0.65
CA ARG A 475 -9.79 -23.60 -0.39
C ARG A 475 -9.56 -22.77 0.89
N TRP A 476 -8.90 -23.34 1.89
CA TRP A 476 -8.60 -22.67 3.14
C TRP A 476 -7.56 -21.55 2.98
N SER A 477 -6.52 -21.77 2.17
CA SER A 477 -5.52 -20.74 1.88
C SER A 477 -6.14 -19.55 1.14
N ARG A 478 -7.08 -19.79 0.21
CA ARG A 478 -7.81 -18.71 -0.47
C ARG A 478 -8.69 -17.90 0.48
N ARG A 479 -9.34 -18.57 1.43
CA ARG A 479 -10.19 -17.94 2.44
C ARG A 479 -9.37 -17.11 3.45
N ALA A 480 -8.24 -17.64 3.93
CA ALA A 480 -7.31 -16.89 4.77
C ALA A 480 -6.75 -15.66 4.03
N LEU A 481 -6.40 -15.81 2.75
CA LEU A 481 -5.98 -14.70 1.91
C LEU A 481 -7.08 -13.64 1.79
N ALA A 482 -8.36 -14.03 1.65
CA ALA A 482 -9.46 -13.07 1.57
C ALA A 482 -9.55 -12.18 2.82
N ILE A 483 -9.38 -12.74 4.02
CA ILE A 483 -9.34 -11.99 5.28
C ILE A 483 -8.21 -10.96 5.25
N ALA A 484 -6.99 -11.39 4.90
CA ALA A 484 -5.83 -10.51 4.84
C ALA A 484 -6.00 -9.38 3.79
N LEU A 485 -6.55 -9.69 2.62
CA LEU A 485 -6.80 -8.70 1.57
C LEU A 485 -7.90 -7.70 1.95
N GLY A 486 -8.90 -8.13 2.72
CA GLY A 486 -9.94 -7.23 3.24
C GLY A 486 -9.41 -6.21 4.25
N ALA A 487 -8.44 -6.61 5.09
CA ALA A 487 -7.81 -5.73 6.07
C ALA A 487 -7.03 -4.57 5.44
N ILE A 488 -6.53 -4.71 4.20
CA ILE A 488 -5.71 -3.68 3.55
C ILE A 488 -6.41 -2.32 3.48
N ALA A 489 -7.73 -2.30 3.21
CA ALA A 489 -8.47 -1.05 3.09
C ALA A 489 -8.58 -0.27 4.42
N SER A 490 -8.41 -0.91 5.58
CA SER A 490 -8.44 -0.22 6.89
C SER A 490 -7.21 0.66 7.12
N LEU A 491 -6.12 0.46 6.36
CA LEU A 491 -4.94 1.31 6.41
C LEU A 491 -5.16 2.69 5.75
N GLY A 492 -6.30 2.90 5.09
CA GLY A 492 -6.68 4.22 4.59
C GLY A 492 -7.18 5.20 5.68
N PHE A 493 -7.35 4.73 6.91
CA PHE A 493 -7.88 5.53 8.03
C PHE A 493 -6.75 6.27 8.79
N PRO A 494 -7.05 7.29 9.62
CA PRO A 494 -6.11 8.34 10.04
C PRO A 494 -4.72 7.95 10.54
N GLU A 495 -4.59 6.84 11.27
CA GLU A 495 -3.31 6.45 11.87
C GLU A 495 -2.28 6.01 10.84
N ALA A 496 -2.68 5.19 9.87
CA ALA A 496 -1.83 4.89 8.72
C ALA A 496 -1.94 5.96 7.63
N SER A 497 -3.07 6.67 7.55
CA SER A 497 -3.36 7.76 6.60
C SER A 497 -3.06 7.45 5.13
N ALA A 498 -3.03 6.17 4.75
CA ALA A 498 -2.72 5.74 3.40
C ALA A 498 -3.98 5.82 2.51
N TRP A 499 -4.52 7.02 2.33
CA TRP A 499 -5.79 7.31 1.64
C TRP A 499 -5.88 6.71 0.22
N LEU A 500 -4.74 6.51 -0.45
CA LEU A 500 -4.65 5.80 -1.75
C LEU A 500 -5.21 4.37 -1.68
N LEU A 501 -5.12 3.71 -0.53
CA LEU A 501 -5.71 2.39 -0.31
C LEU A 501 -7.25 2.41 -0.34
N GLY A 502 -7.89 3.57 -0.19
CA GLY A 502 -9.30 3.74 -0.52
C GLY A 502 -9.60 3.42 -1.99
N PHE A 503 -8.72 3.82 -2.91
CA PHE A 503 -8.89 3.62 -4.37
C PHE A 503 -8.42 2.26 -4.88
N VAL A 504 -7.48 1.61 -4.19
CA VAL A 504 -6.85 0.36 -4.68
C VAL A 504 -6.93 -0.83 -3.72
N GLY A 505 -7.30 -0.61 -2.46
CA GLY A 505 -7.25 -1.62 -1.40
C GLY A 505 -8.21 -2.80 -1.62
N LEU A 506 -9.33 -2.59 -2.31
CA LEU A 506 -10.29 -3.66 -2.62
C LEU A 506 -9.94 -4.43 -3.89
N VAL A 507 -9.04 -3.91 -4.75
CA VAL A 507 -8.68 -4.51 -6.04
C VAL A 507 -8.23 -5.98 -5.89
N PRO A 508 -7.30 -6.34 -4.98
CA PRO A 508 -6.86 -7.73 -4.84
C PRO A 508 -7.99 -8.66 -4.39
N LEU A 509 -8.84 -8.20 -3.46
CA LEU A 509 -9.98 -8.97 -2.97
C LEU A 509 -10.99 -9.21 -4.10
N LEU A 510 -11.33 -8.18 -4.89
CA LEU A 510 -12.23 -8.29 -6.04
C LEU A 510 -11.68 -9.25 -7.09
N MET A 511 -10.38 -9.22 -7.38
CA MET A 511 -9.74 -10.19 -8.29
C MET A 511 -9.84 -11.63 -7.77
N LEU A 512 -9.61 -11.84 -6.47
CA LEU A 512 -9.74 -13.15 -5.82
C LEU A 512 -11.19 -13.67 -5.90
N VAL A 513 -12.17 -12.79 -5.67
CA VAL A 513 -13.61 -13.09 -5.80
C VAL A 513 -13.96 -13.45 -7.24
N CYS A 514 -13.47 -12.70 -8.24
CA CYS A 514 -13.74 -12.96 -9.66
C CYS A 514 -13.21 -14.32 -10.16
N THR A 515 -12.18 -14.86 -9.50
CA THR A 515 -11.60 -16.18 -9.80
C THR A 515 -12.25 -17.32 -9.01
N ALA A 516 -13.33 -17.06 -8.27
CA ALA A 516 -14.04 -18.10 -7.52
C ALA A 516 -14.75 -19.09 -8.45
N ALA A 517 -14.61 -20.39 -8.14
CA ALA A 517 -15.17 -21.48 -8.94
C ALA A 517 -16.71 -21.46 -8.96
N SER A 518 -17.34 -21.07 -7.85
CA SER A 518 -18.79 -21.07 -7.69
C SER A 518 -19.29 -19.76 -7.08
N ARG A 519 -20.60 -19.50 -7.25
CA ARG A 519 -21.30 -18.36 -6.64
C ARG A 519 -21.18 -18.39 -5.12
N ARG A 520 -21.29 -19.59 -4.53
CA ARG A 520 -21.15 -19.81 -3.08
C ARG A 520 -19.76 -19.42 -2.60
N GLU A 521 -18.70 -19.84 -3.29
CA GLU A 521 -17.33 -19.50 -2.89
C GLU A 521 -17.06 -17.99 -3.06
N ALA A 522 -17.58 -17.34 -4.11
CA ALA A 522 -17.50 -15.89 -4.26
C ALA A 522 -18.14 -15.15 -3.07
N GLY A 523 -19.31 -15.62 -2.62
CA GLY A 523 -19.96 -15.11 -1.41
C GLY A 523 -19.11 -15.29 -0.16
N ILE A 524 -18.54 -16.48 0.05
CA ILE A 524 -17.68 -16.77 1.22
C ILE A 524 -16.41 -15.91 1.21
N LEU A 525 -15.73 -15.79 0.08
CA LEU A 525 -14.50 -14.98 -0.01
C LEU A 525 -14.79 -13.51 0.26
N THR A 526 -15.92 -13.00 -0.23
CA THR A 526 -16.29 -11.59 0.01
C THR A 526 -16.72 -11.37 1.46
N TRP A 527 -17.47 -12.31 2.04
CA TRP A 527 -17.85 -12.30 3.45
C TRP A 527 -16.63 -12.27 4.36
N LEU A 528 -15.67 -13.17 4.13
CA LEU A 528 -14.43 -13.24 4.92
C LEU A 528 -13.53 -12.02 4.69
N GLY A 529 -13.52 -11.46 3.48
CA GLY A 529 -12.85 -10.18 3.22
C GLY A 529 -13.47 -9.02 4.01
N GLY A 530 -14.81 -8.94 4.05
CA GLY A 530 -15.51 -7.98 4.91
C GLY A 530 -15.20 -8.18 6.39
N ALA A 531 -15.18 -9.43 6.86
CA ALA A 531 -14.79 -9.74 8.24
C ALA A 531 -13.35 -9.30 8.54
N GLY A 532 -12.41 -9.53 7.61
CA GLY A 532 -11.03 -9.05 7.73
C GLY A 532 -10.94 -7.53 7.83
N PHE A 533 -11.71 -6.80 7.02
CA PHE A 533 -11.81 -5.35 7.10
C PHE A 533 -12.32 -4.90 8.47
N PHE A 534 -13.44 -5.46 8.95
CA PHE A 534 -14.05 -5.03 10.22
C PHE A 534 -13.20 -5.40 11.44
N ILE A 535 -12.49 -6.54 11.42
CA ILE A 535 -11.51 -6.90 12.46
C ILE A 535 -10.39 -5.86 12.50
N ALA A 536 -9.80 -5.53 11.35
CA ALA A 536 -8.71 -4.55 11.29
C ALA A 536 -9.19 -3.14 11.67
N MET A 537 -10.38 -2.76 11.25
CA MET A 537 -10.98 -1.45 11.53
C MET A 537 -11.32 -1.25 13.01
N HIS A 538 -11.82 -2.29 13.68
CA HIS A 538 -12.27 -2.26 15.08
C HIS A 538 -11.32 -3.00 16.03
N HIS A 539 -10.05 -3.18 15.65
CA HIS A 539 -9.08 -3.92 16.46
C HIS A 539 -8.91 -3.31 17.86
N TRP A 540 -9.10 -1.99 17.98
CA TRP A 540 -9.07 -1.25 19.23
C TRP A 540 -10.27 -1.55 20.16
N ILE A 541 -11.32 -2.27 19.73
CA ILE A 541 -12.40 -2.75 20.61
C ILE A 541 -12.12 -4.17 21.13
N VAL A 542 -11.16 -4.88 20.53
CA VAL A 542 -10.93 -6.31 20.78
C VAL A 542 -10.62 -6.59 22.25
N TYR A 543 -9.82 -5.76 22.93
CA TYR A 543 -9.47 -6.00 24.34
C TYR A 543 -10.66 -5.85 25.30
N LYS A 544 -11.70 -5.08 24.93
CA LYS A 544 -12.94 -4.93 25.72
C LYS A 544 -14.00 -5.97 25.38
N THR A 545 -13.96 -6.53 24.17
CA THR A 545 -15.04 -7.38 23.63
C THR A 545 -14.50 -8.65 22.97
N LEU A 546 -13.42 -9.22 23.50
CA LEU A 546 -12.55 -10.24 22.88
C LEU A 546 -13.30 -11.33 22.08
N LEU A 547 -14.39 -11.87 22.62
CA LEU A 547 -15.22 -12.90 21.97
C LEU A 547 -16.27 -12.35 20.98
N PHE A 548 -16.74 -11.12 21.18
CA PHE A 548 -17.78 -10.49 20.36
C PHE A 548 -17.23 -9.80 19.11
N THR A 549 -16.01 -9.25 19.13
CA THR A 549 -15.45 -8.55 17.94
C THR A 549 -15.40 -9.45 16.69
N PRO A 550 -14.88 -10.69 16.75
CA PRO A 550 -14.88 -11.57 15.59
C PRO A 550 -16.30 -11.92 15.10
N LEU A 551 -17.26 -12.10 16.01
CA LEU A 551 -18.66 -12.39 15.67
C LEU A 551 -19.32 -11.19 14.99
N LEU A 552 -19.11 -9.98 15.52
CA LEU A 552 -19.58 -8.74 14.93
C LEU A 552 -18.97 -8.53 13.54
N ALA A 553 -17.67 -8.73 13.40
CA ALA A 553 -16.99 -8.61 12.11
C ALA A 553 -17.52 -9.62 11.08
N LEU A 554 -17.79 -10.86 11.50
CA LEU A 554 -18.45 -11.85 10.66
C LEU A 554 -19.87 -11.40 10.29
N ALA A 555 -20.67 -10.91 11.24
CA ALA A 555 -22.03 -10.43 10.96
C ALA A 555 -22.04 -9.24 9.98
N LEU A 556 -21.21 -8.22 10.21
CA LEU A 556 -21.08 -7.05 9.33
C LEU A 556 -20.50 -7.44 7.96
N GLY A 557 -19.57 -8.40 7.92
CA GLY A 557 -19.01 -8.92 6.68
C GLY A 557 -20.07 -9.55 5.77
N LEU A 558 -21.18 -10.09 6.31
CA LEU A 558 -22.26 -10.68 5.50
C LEU A 558 -22.86 -9.65 4.53
N LEU A 559 -22.88 -8.37 4.92
CA LEU A 559 -23.41 -7.28 4.11
C LEU A 559 -22.60 -7.04 2.84
N TRP A 560 -21.37 -7.55 2.75
CA TRP A 560 -20.54 -7.44 1.54
C TRP A 560 -20.85 -8.53 0.49
N ILE A 561 -21.59 -9.58 0.85
CA ILE A 561 -21.92 -10.69 -0.07
C ILE A 561 -22.56 -10.17 -1.38
N PRO A 562 -23.57 -9.28 -1.38
CA PRO A 562 -24.16 -8.76 -2.61
C PRO A 562 -23.14 -8.11 -3.54
N CYS A 563 -22.21 -7.32 -3.00
CA CYS A 563 -21.14 -6.67 -3.76
C CYS A 563 -20.26 -7.71 -4.46
N GLY A 564 -19.84 -8.73 -3.72
CA GLY A 564 -19.01 -9.83 -4.23
C GLY A 564 -19.70 -10.67 -5.29
N LEU A 565 -20.98 -10.98 -5.09
CA LEU A 565 -21.79 -11.72 -6.05
C LEU A 565 -22.00 -10.94 -7.35
N LEU A 566 -22.24 -9.62 -7.26
CA LEU A 566 -22.33 -8.75 -8.43
C LEU A 566 -20.99 -8.68 -9.16
N ALA A 567 -19.88 -8.44 -8.45
CA ALA A 567 -18.54 -8.42 -9.02
C ALA A 567 -18.22 -9.75 -9.73
N TRP A 568 -18.42 -10.88 -9.06
CA TRP A 568 -18.22 -12.21 -9.63
C TRP A 568 -19.09 -12.46 -10.88
N SER A 569 -20.35 -12.01 -10.88
CA SER A 569 -21.25 -12.25 -12.02
C SER A 569 -20.96 -11.37 -13.24
N LEU A 570 -20.51 -10.13 -13.01
CA LEU A 570 -20.36 -9.11 -14.05
C LEU A 570 -18.92 -9.01 -14.59
N LEU A 571 -17.91 -9.25 -13.75
CA LEU A 571 -16.49 -9.07 -14.09
C LEU A 571 -15.78 -10.33 -14.60
N ARG A 572 -16.47 -11.47 -14.69
CA ARG A 572 -15.89 -12.72 -15.18
C ARG A 572 -15.25 -12.56 -16.57
N PRO A 573 -13.94 -12.87 -16.76
CA PRO A 573 -13.24 -12.61 -18.02
C PRO A 573 -13.91 -13.20 -19.26
N SER A 574 -14.40 -14.44 -19.18
CA SER A 574 -15.05 -15.13 -20.28
C SER A 574 -16.36 -14.50 -20.74
N ARG A 575 -16.97 -13.64 -19.92
CA ARG A 575 -18.28 -13.02 -20.21
C ARG A 575 -18.25 -11.50 -20.17
N LEU A 576 -17.12 -10.87 -19.86
CA LEU A 576 -17.03 -9.43 -19.73
C LEU A 576 -17.36 -8.79 -21.08
N THR A 577 -18.30 -7.85 -21.11
CA THR A 577 -18.61 -7.01 -22.27
C THR A 577 -18.57 -5.55 -21.83
N GLY A 578 -18.56 -4.59 -22.76
CA GLY A 578 -18.63 -3.17 -22.39
C GLY A 578 -19.87 -2.84 -21.53
N ARG A 579 -21.03 -3.42 -21.89
CA ARG A 579 -22.27 -3.30 -21.10
C ARG A 579 -22.14 -3.87 -19.69
N ARG A 580 -21.49 -5.04 -19.53
CA ARG A 580 -21.26 -5.63 -18.21
C ARG A 580 -20.24 -4.87 -17.38
N LEU A 581 -19.21 -4.31 -18.02
CA LEU A 581 -18.25 -3.44 -17.36
C LEU A 581 -18.94 -2.18 -16.81
N GLY A 582 -19.75 -1.50 -17.63
CA GLY A 582 -20.56 -0.37 -17.19
C GLY A 582 -21.54 -0.73 -16.08
N ALA A 583 -22.24 -1.87 -16.22
CA ALA A 583 -23.12 -2.37 -15.17
C ALA A 583 -22.37 -2.71 -13.87
N ALA A 584 -21.14 -3.23 -13.94
CA ALA A 584 -20.32 -3.51 -12.77
C ALA A 584 -19.89 -2.21 -12.07
N ALA A 585 -19.44 -1.22 -12.84
CA ALA A 585 -19.05 0.09 -12.33
C ALA A 585 -20.19 0.88 -11.68
N LEU A 586 -21.45 0.51 -11.96
CA LEU A 586 -22.64 1.13 -11.36
C LEU A 586 -23.21 0.28 -10.20
N LEU A 587 -23.45 -1.01 -10.44
CA LEU A 587 -24.18 -1.87 -9.50
C LEU A 587 -23.33 -2.38 -8.33
N VAL A 588 -22.02 -2.60 -8.52
CA VAL A 588 -21.15 -3.06 -7.42
C VAL A 588 -20.97 -1.94 -6.37
N PRO A 589 -20.65 -0.69 -6.75
CA PRO A 589 -20.65 0.43 -5.80
C PRO A 589 -22.02 0.70 -5.19
N SER A 590 -23.10 0.55 -5.96
CA SER A 590 -24.47 0.70 -5.42
C SER A 590 -24.76 -0.31 -4.31
N ALA A 591 -24.35 -1.58 -4.49
CA ALA A 591 -24.48 -2.60 -3.45
C ALA A 591 -23.62 -2.27 -2.22
N TRP A 592 -22.44 -1.70 -2.42
CA TRP A 592 -21.57 -1.28 -1.32
C TRP A 592 -22.18 -0.16 -0.50
N VAL A 593 -22.61 0.93 -1.15
CA VAL A 593 -23.25 2.05 -0.47
C VAL A 593 -24.53 1.61 0.23
N THR A 594 -25.31 0.72 -0.38
CA THR A 594 -26.50 0.16 0.29
C THR A 594 -26.13 -0.63 1.53
N ALA A 595 -25.07 -1.44 1.47
CA ALA A 595 -24.57 -2.19 2.62
C ALA A 595 -24.08 -1.26 3.73
N GLU A 596 -23.35 -0.20 3.38
CA GLU A 596 -22.92 0.85 4.32
C GLU A 596 -24.10 1.60 4.93
N PHE A 597 -25.09 1.96 4.13
CA PHE A 597 -26.29 2.66 4.59
C PHE A 597 -27.10 1.80 5.56
N VAL A 598 -27.32 0.52 5.23
CA VAL A 598 -28.04 -0.42 6.11
C VAL A 598 -27.35 -0.58 7.46
N ARG A 599 -26.03 -0.83 7.49
CA ARG A 599 -25.29 -0.95 8.77
C ARG A 599 -25.19 0.36 9.55
N SER A 600 -25.37 1.49 8.88
CA SER A 600 -25.33 2.81 9.51
C SER A 600 -26.58 3.11 10.32
N TRP A 601 -27.57 2.21 10.32
CA TRP A 601 -28.68 2.31 11.25
C TRP A 601 -28.18 2.22 12.69
N GLU A 602 -28.61 3.15 13.55
CA GLU A 602 -28.15 3.26 14.95
C GLU A 602 -28.22 1.93 15.72
N LYS A 603 -29.25 1.11 15.47
CA LYS A 603 -29.44 -0.19 16.15
C LYS A 603 -28.45 -1.26 15.71
N LEU A 604 -27.75 -1.07 14.59
CA LEU A 604 -26.76 -2.02 14.04
C LEU A 604 -25.31 -1.61 14.33
N GLY A 605 -25.07 -0.61 15.17
CA GLY A 605 -23.73 -0.14 15.54
C GLY A 605 -23.25 1.08 14.75
N GLY A 606 -24.06 1.61 13.83
CA GLY A 606 -23.85 2.91 13.21
C GLY A 606 -22.73 2.99 12.14
N PRO A 607 -22.53 4.19 11.58
CA PRO A 607 -21.66 4.48 10.43
C PRO A 607 -20.15 4.52 10.76
N TRP A 608 -19.62 3.61 11.58
CA TRP A 608 -18.18 3.57 11.83
C TRP A 608 -17.41 2.88 10.69
N GLY A 609 -16.25 3.40 10.31
CA GLY A 609 -15.41 2.78 9.27
C GLY A 609 -16.04 2.74 7.88
N LEU A 610 -16.82 3.76 7.49
CA LEU A 610 -17.27 3.91 6.10
C LEU A 610 -16.06 4.15 5.20
N LEU A 611 -16.01 3.52 4.02
CA LEU A 611 -14.85 3.63 3.13
C LEU A 611 -14.58 5.09 2.73
N GLY A 612 -15.63 5.89 2.52
CA GLY A 612 -15.51 7.32 2.23
C GLY A 612 -14.77 8.12 3.31
N ALA A 613 -14.82 7.70 4.58
CA ALA A 613 -14.11 8.37 5.66
C ALA A 613 -12.57 8.21 5.58
N SER A 614 -12.07 7.26 4.77
CA SER A 614 -10.63 7.15 4.48
C SER A 614 -10.05 8.37 3.74
N GLN A 615 -10.89 9.26 3.21
CA GLN A 615 -10.46 10.44 2.46
C GLN A 615 -10.46 11.72 3.30
N TRP A 616 -10.58 11.62 4.63
CA TRP A 616 -10.66 12.76 5.54
C TRP A 616 -9.54 13.81 5.37
N ASN A 617 -8.32 13.37 4.96
CA ASN A 617 -7.14 14.22 4.77
C ASN A 617 -6.86 14.57 3.29
N ASN A 618 -7.73 14.15 2.37
CA ASN A 618 -7.64 14.52 0.95
C ASN A 618 -8.81 15.45 0.62
N THR A 619 -8.61 16.75 0.78
CA THR A 619 -9.65 17.77 0.65
C THR A 619 -10.29 17.76 -0.73
N GLU A 620 -9.54 17.46 -1.79
CA GLU A 620 -10.06 17.46 -3.16
C GLU A 620 -11.04 16.31 -3.41
N VAL A 621 -10.72 15.09 -2.96
CA VAL A 621 -11.63 13.95 -3.08
C VAL A 621 -12.78 14.09 -2.09
N LEU A 622 -12.48 14.50 -0.86
CA LEU A 622 -13.46 14.72 0.21
C LEU A 622 -14.53 15.73 -0.20
N ALA A 623 -14.18 16.76 -0.99
CA ALA A 623 -15.11 17.76 -1.49
C ALA A 623 -16.37 17.16 -2.13
N THR A 624 -16.28 15.97 -2.75
CA THR A 624 -17.43 15.27 -3.33
C THR A 624 -18.50 14.90 -2.29
N ALA A 625 -18.16 14.83 -1.00
CA ALA A 625 -19.13 14.65 0.08
C ALA A 625 -20.13 15.80 0.19
N SER A 626 -19.79 17.02 -0.28
CA SER A 626 -20.75 18.12 -0.35
C SER A 626 -21.89 17.85 -1.34
N LEU A 627 -21.70 16.97 -2.32
CA LEU A 627 -22.71 16.61 -3.31
C LEU A 627 -23.70 15.56 -2.82
N GLY A 628 -23.20 14.52 -2.14
CA GLY A 628 -23.99 13.33 -1.81
C GLY A 628 -23.59 12.62 -0.52
N GLY A 629 -22.91 13.33 0.37
CA GLY A 629 -22.40 12.78 1.63
C GLY A 629 -21.21 11.86 1.46
N VAL A 630 -20.75 11.30 2.57
CA VAL A 630 -19.79 10.18 2.63
C VAL A 630 -20.18 9.03 1.67
N TRP A 631 -21.47 8.86 1.40
CA TRP A 631 -22.00 7.86 0.47
C TRP A 631 -21.47 8.01 -0.95
N LEU A 632 -21.36 9.25 -1.46
CA LEU A 632 -20.82 9.49 -2.80
C LEU A 632 -19.32 9.20 -2.85
N VAL A 633 -18.59 9.54 -1.79
CA VAL A 633 -17.17 9.24 -1.67
C VAL A 633 -16.96 7.73 -1.71
N SER A 634 -17.68 6.97 -0.88
CA SER A 634 -17.67 5.50 -0.91
C SER A 634 -18.01 4.94 -2.29
N PHE A 635 -19.03 5.49 -2.97
CA PHE A 635 -19.40 5.08 -4.32
C PHE A 635 -18.24 5.24 -5.30
N VAL A 636 -17.62 6.43 -5.32
CA VAL A 636 -16.48 6.77 -6.20
C VAL A 636 -15.30 5.81 -5.95
N LEU A 637 -14.93 5.61 -4.69
CA LEU A 637 -13.82 4.72 -4.32
C LEU A 637 -14.07 3.29 -4.80
N VAL A 638 -15.26 2.75 -4.57
CA VAL A 638 -15.59 1.37 -4.99
C VAL A 638 -15.67 1.26 -6.51
N ALA A 639 -16.19 2.28 -7.21
CA ALA A 639 -16.24 2.31 -8.67
C ALA A 639 -14.84 2.23 -9.28
N VAL A 640 -13.89 2.98 -8.74
CA VAL A 640 -12.48 2.93 -9.16
C VAL A 640 -11.87 1.57 -8.88
N ASN A 641 -12.07 1.00 -7.69
CA ASN A 641 -11.59 -0.36 -7.36
C ASN A 641 -12.14 -1.42 -8.34
N VAL A 642 -13.42 -1.34 -8.70
CA VAL A 642 -14.07 -2.25 -9.66
C VAL A 642 -13.46 -2.13 -11.05
N LEU A 643 -13.23 -0.91 -11.53
CA LEU A 643 -12.65 -0.64 -12.85
C LEU A 643 -11.18 -1.09 -12.91
N LEU A 644 -10.41 -0.82 -11.87
CA LEU A 644 -9.01 -1.28 -11.76
C LEU A 644 -8.94 -2.81 -11.70
N ALA A 645 -9.78 -3.46 -10.89
CA ALA A 645 -9.88 -4.91 -10.86
C ALA A 645 -10.21 -5.48 -12.24
N ALA A 646 -11.18 -4.89 -12.96
CA ALA A 646 -11.53 -5.30 -14.31
C ALA A 646 -10.36 -5.16 -15.31
N ALA A 647 -9.56 -4.09 -15.20
CA ALA A 647 -8.40 -3.86 -16.06
C ALA A 647 -7.27 -4.88 -15.82
N LEU A 648 -7.07 -5.27 -14.55
CA LEU A 648 -5.99 -6.16 -14.11
C LEU A 648 -6.31 -7.66 -14.26
N LEU A 649 -7.58 -8.02 -14.51
CA LEU A 649 -7.96 -9.42 -14.73
C LEU A 649 -7.24 -10.03 -15.96
N PRO A 650 -6.76 -11.29 -15.83
CA PRO A 650 -6.16 -12.00 -16.95
C PRO A 650 -7.21 -12.35 -18.02
N GLY A 651 -6.78 -12.42 -19.29
CA GLY A 651 -7.66 -12.77 -20.41
C GLY A 651 -8.59 -11.66 -20.92
N ILE A 652 -8.55 -10.46 -20.33
CA ILE A 652 -9.33 -9.31 -20.82
C ILE A 652 -8.69 -8.70 -22.08
N ALA A 653 -9.51 -8.43 -23.09
CA ALA A 653 -9.09 -7.76 -24.33
C ALA A 653 -8.53 -6.35 -24.06
N SER A 654 -7.46 -5.97 -24.74
CA SER A 654 -6.74 -4.70 -24.52
C SER A 654 -7.65 -3.47 -24.58
N ARG A 655 -8.60 -3.43 -25.53
CA ARG A 655 -9.57 -2.33 -25.64
C ARG A 655 -10.37 -2.13 -24.35
N ARG A 656 -10.82 -3.21 -23.71
CA ARG A 656 -11.61 -3.13 -22.47
C ARG A 656 -10.76 -2.74 -21.27
N ARG A 657 -9.50 -3.17 -21.22
CA ARG A 657 -8.54 -2.70 -20.21
C ARG A 657 -8.34 -1.20 -20.29
N ILE A 658 -8.12 -0.70 -21.51
CA ILE A 658 -7.97 0.74 -21.76
C ILE A 658 -9.25 1.48 -21.36
N SER A 659 -10.43 1.00 -21.75
CA SER A 659 -11.70 1.61 -21.35
C SER A 659 -11.89 1.64 -19.83
N ALA A 660 -11.55 0.56 -19.13
CA ALA A 660 -11.66 0.49 -17.67
C ALA A 660 -10.69 1.46 -16.97
N LEU A 661 -9.43 1.50 -17.42
CA LEU A 661 -8.43 2.44 -16.91
C LEU A 661 -8.82 3.89 -17.21
N ALA A 662 -9.26 4.19 -18.43
CA ALA A 662 -9.72 5.52 -18.81
C ALA A 662 -10.92 5.97 -17.98
N ALA A 663 -11.89 5.09 -17.73
CA ALA A 663 -13.02 5.39 -16.86
C ALA A 663 -12.59 5.60 -15.39
N ALA A 664 -11.67 4.78 -14.87
CA ALA A 664 -11.14 4.94 -13.51
C ALA A 664 -10.42 6.28 -13.36
N THR A 665 -9.52 6.60 -14.30
CA THR A 665 -8.83 7.88 -14.35
C THR A 665 -9.81 9.04 -14.49
N ALA A 666 -10.81 8.94 -15.35
CA ALA A 666 -11.82 9.99 -15.51
C ALA A 666 -12.61 10.26 -14.22
N ILE A 667 -13.00 9.22 -13.48
CA ILE A 667 -13.69 9.37 -12.19
C ILE A 667 -12.78 10.05 -11.16
N VAL A 668 -11.53 9.59 -11.02
CA VAL A 668 -10.57 10.20 -10.09
C VAL A 668 -10.31 11.66 -10.47
N SER A 669 -10.00 11.93 -11.74
CA SER A 669 -9.77 13.29 -12.23
C SER A 669 -10.99 14.18 -12.04
N ALA A 670 -12.22 13.67 -12.23
CA ALA A 670 -13.43 14.43 -11.99
C ALA A 670 -13.59 14.82 -10.51
N SER A 671 -13.27 13.91 -9.57
CA SER A 671 -13.26 14.23 -8.14
C SER A 671 -12.25 15.33 -7.81
N PHE A 672 -11.02 15.22 -8.31
CA PHE A 672 -9.98 16.24 -8.09
C PHE A 672 -10.33 17.59 -8.73
N VAL A 673 -10.82 17.58 -9.97
CA VAL A 673 -11.25 18.81 -10.66
C VAL A 673 -12.40 19.45 -9.92
N TYR A 674 -13.39 18.68 -9.46
CA TYR A 674 -14.49 19.21 -8.66
C TYR A 674 -14.00 19.84 -7.36
N GLY A 675 -13.15 19.15 -6.61
CA GLY A 675 -12.59 19.68 -5.36
C GLY A 675 -11.78 20.95 -5.57
N ALA A 676 -10.91 20.99 -6.58
CA ALA A 676 -10.07 22.15 -6.88
C ALA A 676 -10.84 23.34 -7.49
N SER A 677 -11.98 23.09 -8.14
CA SER A 677 -12.81 24.13 -8.77
C SER A 677 -14.01 24.57 -7.93
N ARG A 678 -14.24 23.92 -6.79
CA ARG A 678 -15.32 24.28 -5.87
C ARG A 678 -15.08 25.73 -5.39
N PRO A 679 -16.06 26.64 -5.54
CA PRO A 679 -15.93 28.00 -5.05
C PRO A 679 -15.59 28.03 -3.56
N ALA A 680 -14.72 28.97 -3.17
CA ALA A 680 -14.45 29.23 -1.76
C ALA A 680 -15.77 29.57 -1.03
N PRO A 681 -15.89 29.22 0.26
CA PRO A 681 -17.09 29.51 1.03
C PRO A 681 -17.24 31.03 1.23
N ASP A 682 -18.47 31.52 1.22
CA ASP A 682 -18.77 32.90 1.59
C ASP A 682 -18.59 33.06 3.11
N VAL A 683 -17.40 33.49 3.53
CA VAL A 683 -17.06 33.74 4.93
C VAL A 683 -17.83 34.97 5.42
N THR A 684 -18.69 34.79 6.41
CA THR A 684 -19.53 35.87 6.95
C THR A 684 -18.95 36.51 8.19
N ALA A 685 -18.22 35.75 9.00
CA ALA A 685 -17.58 36.22 10.23
C ALA A 685 -16.43 35.29 10.60
N TRP A 686 -15.58 35.75 11.51
CA TRP A 686 -14.54 34.95 12.15
C TRP A 686 -14.86 34.87 13.63
N VAL A 687 -14.75 33.68 14.21
CA VAL A 687 -14.95 33.45 15.64
C VAL A 687 -13.74 32.75 16.24
N ARG A 688 -13.30 33.19 17.41
CA ARG A 688 -12.19 32.64 18.17
C ARG A 688 -12.74 31.61 19.14
N VAL A 689 -12.52 30.33 18.84
CA VAL A 689 -13.00 29.22 19.67
C VAL A 689 -11.84 28.65 20.46
N ALA A 690 -12.04 28.52 21.77
CA ALA A 690 -11.13 27.83 22.66
C ALA A 690 -11.63 26.43 22.98
N GLY A 691 -10.77 25.41 22.86
CA GLY A 691 -11.06 24.08 23.37
C GLY A 691 -10.23 23.76 24.62
N VAL A 692 -10.83 23.02 25.54
CA VAL A 692 -10.22 22.65 26.83
C VAL A 692 -10.04 21.14 26.90
N GLN A 693 -8.78 20.71 27.04
CA GLN A 693 -8.40 19.29 27.06
C GLN A 693 -7.55 18.99 28.33
N PRO A 694 -8.19 18.63 29.46
CA PRO A 694 -7.49 18.28 30.69
C PRO A 694 -6.76 16.93 30.63
N GLY A 695 -7.04 16.09 29.62
CA GLY A 695 -6.48 14.75 29.50
C GLY A 695 -7.26 13.72 30.32
N ASN A 696 -6.64 12.56 30.59
CA ASN A 696 -7.29 11.41 31.21
C ASN A 696 -7.45 11.56 32.74
N VAL A 697 -8.36 12.44 33.16
CA VAL A 697 -8.72 12.67 34.57
C VAL A 697 -9.92 11.79 34.97
N ARG A 698 -9.70 10.91 35.96
CA ARG A 698 -10.70 9.89 36.36
C ARG A 698 -11.79 10.40 37.30
N GLY A 699 -11.44 11.23 38.27
CA GLY A 699 -12.34 11.66 39.31
C GLY A 699 -13.31 12.76 38.82
N PRO A 700 -14.62 12.69 39.13
CA PRO A 700 -15.59 13.66 38.64
C PRO A 700 -15.30 15.10 39.05
N GLN A 701 -14.96 15.32 40.32
CA GLN A 701 -14.64 16.65 40.84
C GLN A 701 -13.30 17.13 40.29
N GLU A 702 -12.28 16.27 40.29
CA GLU A 702 -10.95 16.59 39.76
C GLU A 702 -11.01 16.95 38.28
N ARG A 703 -11.90 16.33 37.51
CA ARG A 703 -12.12 16.66 36.11
C ARG A 703 -12.81 18.00 35.95
N LEU A 704 -13.82 18.30 36.76
CA LEU A 704 -14.45 19.63 36.79
C LEU A 704 -13.41 20.71 37.14
N ASP A 705 -12.67 20.52 38.22
CA ASP A 705 -11.64 21.45 38.70
C ASP A 705 -10.53 21.65 37.66
N ALA A 706 -10.11 20.57 36.97
CA ALA A 706 -9.12 20.66 35.90
C ALA A 706 -9.63 21.47 34.69
N ASN A 707 -10.90 21.30 34.30
CA ASN A 707 -11.48 22.11 33.23
C ASN A 707 -11.62 23.58 33.63
N ILE A 708 -12.03 23.85 34.88
CA ILE A 708 -12.10 25.22 35.43
C ILE A 708 -10.71 25.86 35.42
N GLY A 709 -9.71 25.17 35.98
CA GLY A 709 -8.34 25.69 36.10
C GLY A 709 -7.61 25.85 34.78
N LEU A 710 -7.98 25.12 33.73
CA LEU A 710 -7.50 25.36 32.36
C LEU A 710 -8.24 26.51 31.69
N THR A 711 -9.55 26.63 31.92
CA THR A 711 -10.37 27.69 31.33
C THR A 711 -10.00 29.06 31.90
N SER A 712 -9.67 29.18 33.18
CA SER A 712 -9.24 30.46 33.78
C SER A 712 -7.94 31.00 33.17
N GLN A 713 -7.11 30.13 32.57
CA GLN A 713 -5.91 30.56 31.83
C GLN A 713 -6.23 31.28 30.52
N LEU A 714 -7.50 31.28 30.09
CA LEU A 714 -7.97 32.01 28.92
C LEU A 714 -8.36 33.47 29.22
N ASP A 715 -8.31 33.92 30.47
CA ASP A 715 -8.52 35.33 30.81
C ASP A 715 -7.60 36.23 29.98
N GLY A 716 -8.15 37.33 29.47
CA GLY A 716 -7.47 38.26 28.57
C GLY A 716 -7.14 37.73 27.16
N THR A 717 -7.48 36.46 26.84
CA THR A 717 -7.17 35.87 25.52
C THR A 717 -8.16 36.28 24.43
N ASN A 718 -9.31 36.88 24.82
CA ASN A 718 -10.38 37.39 23.96
C ASN A 718 -10.95 36.31 23.00
N VAL A 719 -11.69 35.37 23.54
CA VAL A 719 -12.32 34.25 22.83
C VAL A 719 -13.83 34.48 22.76
N ASP A 720 -14.49 33.98 21.71
CA ASP A 720 -15.95 34.13 21.53
C ASP A 720 -16.73 32.92 22.05
N LEU A 721 -16.06 31.77 22.23
CA LEU A 721 -16.67 30.54 22.75
C LEU A 721 -15.59 29.65 23.39
N VAL A 722 -15.88 29.10 24.57
CA VAL A 722 -15.07 28.05 25.20
C VAL A 722 -15.80 26.72 25.15
N MET A 723 -15.12 25.65 24.73
CA MET A 723 -15.69 24.32 24.56
C MET A 723 -14.99 23.29 25.43
N TRP A 724 -15.78 22.55 26.21
CA TRP A 724 -15.31 21.37 26.95
C TRP A 724 -15.72 20.08 26.26
N GLY A 725 -14.96 19.01 26.46
CA GLY A 725 -15.28 17.68 25.90
C GLY A 725 -16.42 16.95 26.61
N GLU A 726 -16.77 15.76 26.10
CA GLU A 726 -17.87 14.94 26.63
C GLU A 726 -17.66 14.56 28.10
N SER A 727 -18.75 14.51 28.87
CA SER A 727 -18.74 14.11 30.28
C SER A 727 -17.81 14.97 31.16
N SER A 728 -17.45 16.18 30.72
CA SER A 728 -16.64 17.13 31.49
C SER A 728 -17.20 17.41 32.88
N VAL A 729 -18.54 17.40 33.02
CA VAL A 729 -19.28 17.62 34.27
C VAL A 729 -20.14 16.39 34.58
N ALA A 730 -20.14 15.94 35.84
CA ALA A 730 -20.89 14.76 36.29
C ALA A 730 -22.06 15.10 37.22
N TYR A 731 -22.45 16.38 37.27
CA TYR A 731 -23.46 16.92 38.16
C TYR A 731 -24.62 17.51 37.33
N ASP A 732 -25.84 17.42 37.83
CA ASP A 732 -27.04 17.96 37.16
C ASP A 732 -26.95 19.50 37.09
N PRO A 733 -27.23 20.15 35.95
CA PRO A 733 -27.11 21.60 35.78
C PRO A 733 -28.36 22.31 36.30
N ASP A 734 -28.78 21.95 37.51
CA ASP A 734 -29.84 22.64 38.23
C ASP A 734 -29.30 24.03 38.64
N PRO A 735 -30.00 25.14 38.31
CA PRO A 735 -29.56 26.50 38.66
C PRO A 735 -29.19 26.70 40.14
N ASP A 736 -29.75 25.91 41.05
CA ASP A 736 -29.45 25.99 42.49
C ASP A 736 -28.11 25.33 42.89
N GLN A 737 -27.39 24.71 41.95
CA GLN A 737 -26.14 24.01 42.21
C GLN A 737 -24.94 24.97 42.23
N PRO A 738 -24.06 24.91 43.25
CA PRO A 738 -22.93 25.83 43.39
C PRO A 738 -21.96 25.86 42.20
N TRP A 739 -21.82 24.75 41.48
CA TRP A 739 -20.92 24.67 40.33
C TRP A 739 -21.45 25.47 39.12
N VAL A 740 -22.76 25.65 38.99
CA VAL A 740 -23.36 26.45 37.90
C VAL A 740 -23.00 27.92 38.08
N ASP A 741 -23.14 28.44 39.30
CA ASP A 741 -22.73 29.81 39.65
C ASP A 741 -21.23 30.04 39.44
N GLU A 742 -20.41 29.02 39.73
CA GLU A 742 -18.97 29.08 39.50
C GLU A 742 -18.66 29.17 38.01
N LEU A 743 -19.32 28.38 37.16
CA LEU A 743 -19.14 28.45 35.71
C LEU A 743 -19.68 29.74 35.10
N ALA A 744 -20.77 30.30 35.63
CA ALA A 744 -21.26 31.62 35.23
C ALA A 744 -20.24 32.72 35.60
N ARG A 745 -19.54 32.59 36.74
CA ARG A 745 -18.44 33.49 37.12
C ARG A 745 -17.25 33.33 36.18
N LEU A 746 -16.87 32.10 35.86
CA LEU A 746 -15.80 31.80 34.93
C LEU A 746 -16.10 32.32 33.51
N SER A 747 -17.35 32.25 33.07
CA SER A 747 -17.81 32.85 31.81
C SER A 747 -17.60 34.37 31.82
N ARG A 748 -17.93 35.06 32.92
CA ARG A 748 -17.68 36.51 33.08
C ARG A 748 -16.19 36.86 33.15
N GLU A 749 -15.37 36.00 33.74
CA GLU A 749 -13.92 36.18 33.82
C GLU A 749 -13.27 36.09 32.44
N VAL A 750 -13.57 35.03 31.69
CA VAL A 750 -13.02 34.83 30.33
C VAL A 750 -13.67 35.78 29.31
N GLY A 751 -14.88 36.26 29.59
CA GLY A 751 -15.64 37.15 28.72
C GLY A 751 -16.35 36.43 27.57
N ALA A 752 -16.64 35.13 27.73
CA ALA A 752 -17.24 34.29 26.68
C ALA A 752 -18.18 33.22 27.27
N PRO A 753 -19.21 32.78 26.52
CA PRO A 753 -20.03 31.64 26.92
C PRO A 753 -19.22 30.33 26.93
N LEU A 754 -19.60 29.43 27.85
CA LEU A 754 -19.00 28.12 28.04
C LEU A 754 -19.97 27.03 27.55
N LEU A 755 -19.57 26.26 26.54
CA LEU A 755 -20.28 25.06 26.14
C LEU A 755 -19.69 23.84 26.84
N VAL A 756 -20.37 23.38 27.90
CA VAL A 756 -19.94 22.25 28.71
C VAL A 756 -20.75 21.00 28.38
N ASN A 757 -20.21 19.82 28.71
CA ASN A 757 -20.93 18.56 28.53
C ASN A 757 -21.16 17.86 29.88
N VAL A 758 -22.43 17.58 30.17
CA VAL A 758 -22.90 16.96 31.41
C VAL A 758 -23.28 15.50 31.16
N ASP A 759 -22.83 14.59 32.02
CA ASP A 759 -23.30 13.20 32.12
C ASP A 759 -23.81 12.96 33.56
N ALA A 760 -25.09 13.23 33.79
CA ALA A 760 -25.67 13.25 35.13
C ALA A 760 -27.13 12.80 35.14
N ARG A 761 -27.60 12.37 36.32
CA ARG A 761 -29.02 12.10 36.58
C ARG A 761 -29.77 13.42 36.77
N ARG A 762 -30.92 13.54 36.10
CA ARG A 762 -31.78 14.71 36.21
C ARG A 762 -32.90 14.50 37.22
N GLY A 763 -32.84 15.12 38.40
CA GLY A 763 -33.82 14.96 39.47
C GLY A 763 -34.14 13.49 39.78
N GLN A 764 -35.44 13.13 39.86
CA GLN A 764 -35.88 11.72 39.96
C GLN A 764 -36.01 11.00 38.60
N GLY A 765 -35.64 11.67 37.50
CA GLY A 765 -35.62 11.11 36.15
C GLY A 765 -34.38 10.25 35.87
N GLY A 766 -34.08 9.99 34.59
CA GLY A 766 -32.93 9.17 34.16
C GLY A 766 -31.62 9.96 34.01
N ILE A 767 -30.57 9.24 33.58
CA ILE A 767 -29.25 9.81 33.26
C ILE A 767 -29.24 10.29 31.81
N TYR A 768 -28.82 11.54 31.59
CA TYR A 768 -28.71 12.15 30.27
C TYR A 768 -27.28 12.62 30.01
N LYS A 769 -26.87 12.53 28.75
CA LYS A 769 -25.69 13.24 28.25
C LYS A 769 -26.13 14.48 27.51
N SER A 770 -25.70 15.64 27.99
CA SER A 770 -26.25 16.92 27.55
C SER A 770 -25.13 17.91 27.24
N SER A 771 -25.21 18.59 26.10
CA SER A 771 -24.47 19.82 25.85
C SER A 771 -25.23 20.96 26.52
N VAL A 772 -24.61 21.66 27.46
CA VAL A 772 -25.22 22.75 28.22
C VAL A 772 -24.44 24.03 27.92
N LEU A 773 -25.14 25.05 27.45
CA LEU A 773 -24.58 26.37 27.24
C LEU A 773 -24.73 27.18 28.53
N ILE A 774 -23.60 27.67 29.04
CA ILE A 774 -23.55 28.50 30.25
C ILE A 774 -23.02 29.88 29.86
N ASP A 775 -23.76 30.92 30.19
CA ASP A 775 -23.39 32.31 29.96
C ASP A 775 -23.14 33.05 31.29
N SER A 776 -23.01 34.37 31.20
CA SER A 776 -22.82 35.24 32.36
C SER A 776 -23.98 35.24 33.38
N ALA A 777 -25.17 34.76 32.99
CA ALA A 777 -26.36 34.68 33.82
C ALA A 777 -26.64 33.26 34.36
N GLY A 778 -26.05 32.22 33.77
CA GLY A 778 -26.20 30.83 34.20
C GLY A 778 -26.43 29.89 33.02
N VAL A 779 -27.29 28.88 33.21
CA VAL A 779 -27.66 27.96 32.12
C VAL A 779 -28.58 28.67 31.12
N ALA A 780 -28.10 28.85 29.89
CA ALA A 780 -28.83 29.54 28.82
C ALA A 780 -29.66 28.57 27.98
N ASP A 781 -29.07 27.47 27.53
CA ASP A 781 -29.73 26.49 26.65
C ASP A 781 -29.10 25.09 26.77
N ARG A 782 -29.79 24.07 26.25
CA ARG A 782 -29.37 22.67 26.34
C ARG A 782 -29.77 21.82 25.15
N TYR A 783 -28.89 20.88 24.78
CA TYR A 783 -29.18 19.77 23.90
C TYR A 783 -28.94 18.43 24.60
N ASP A 784 -29.91 17.51 24.56
CA ASP A 784 -29.77 16.14 25.04
C ASP A 784 -29.38 15.20 23.89
N LYS A 785 -28.36 14.37 24.10
CA LYS A 785 -27.87 13.38 23.13
C LYS A 785 -29.00 12.45 22.67
N MET A 786 -29.22 12.36 21.36
CA MET A 786 -30.26 11.55 20.74
C MET A 786 -29.78 10.14 20.41
N ARG A 787 -28.57 9.99 19.84
CA ARG A 787 -28.03 8.68 19.43
C ARG A 787 -27.01 8.15 20.43
N LEU A 788 -27.47 7.19 21.21
CA LEU A 788 -26.66 6.54 22.22
C LEU A 788 -25.77 5.43 21.64
N VAL A 789 -24.66 5.18 22.32
CA VAL A 789 -23.71 4.11 22.00
C VAL A 789 -24.27 2.76 22.47
N PRO A 790 -24.50 1.78 21.57
CA PRO A 790 -24.89 0.43 21.96
C PRO A 790 -23.80 -0.22 22.83
N PHE A 791 -24.21 -0.88 23.92
CA PHE A 791 -23.36 -1.50 24.94
C PHE A 791 -22.44 -0.55 25.72
N GLY A 792 -22.35 0.73 25.37
CA GLY A 792 -21.63 1.76 26.14
C GLY A 792 -22.55 2.65 26.97
N GLU A 793 -23.74 2.97 26.46
CA GLU A 793 -24.69 3.88 27.11
C GLU A 793 -26.06 3.23 27.35
N TYR A 794 -26.38 2.19 26.58
CA TYR A 794 -27.54 1.34 26.80
C TYR A 794 -27.28 -0.09 26.32
N VAL A 795 -28.04 -1.07 26.80
CA VAL A 795 -27.96 -2.45 26.32
C VAL A 795 -29.10 -2.74 25.34
N PRO A 796 -28.83 -2.97 24.04
CA PRO A 796 -29.85 -3.39 23.08
C PRO A 796 -30.55 -4.67 23.53
N LEU A 797 -31.89 -4.71 23.49
CA LEU A 797 -32.67 -5.88 23.91
C LEU A 797 -32.25 -6.39 25.31
N ARG A 798 -32.06 -5.50 26.29
CA ARG A 798 -31.62 -5.81 27.66
C ARG A 798 -32.28 -7.05 28.29
N PRO A 799 -33.58 -7.37 28.09
CA PRO A 799 -34.16 -8.62 28.59
C PRO A 799 -33.51 -9.91 28.06
N LEU A 800 -32.92 -9.88 26.86
CA LEU A 800 -32.28 -11.03 26.20
C LEU A 800 -30.74 -10.97 26.29
N LEU A 801 -30.17 -9.76 26.26
CA LEU A 801 -28.72 -9.53 26.18
C LEU A 801 -28.12 -8.89 27.43
N GLY A 802 -28.91 -8.66 28.48
CA GLY A 802 -28.46 -8.06 29.74
C GLY A 802 -27.37 -8.88 30.42
N TRP A 803 -27.31 -10.20 30.20
CA TRP A 803 -26.21 -11.03 30.70
C TRP A 803 -24.83 -10.63 30.12
N VAL A 804 -24.78 -9.95 28.97
CA VAL A 804 -23.53 -9.48 28.35
C VAL A 804 -22.90 -8.34 29.16
N SER A 805 -23.69 -7.60 29.96
CA SER A 805 -23.15 -6.54 30.82
C SER A 805 -22.30 -7.07 31.98
N SER A 806 -22.37 -8.37 32.31
CA SER A 806 -21.46 -8.98 33.29
C SER A 806 -20.10 -9.38 32.70
N LEU A 807 -19.97 -9.31 31.36
CA LEU A 807 -18.77 -9.68 30.60
C LEU A 807 -18.12 -8.47 29.90
N THR A 808 -18.70 -7.28 30.04
CA THR A 808 -18.28 -6.03 29.40
C THR A 808 -18.46 -4.85 30.37
N ASP A 809 -17.86 -3.69 30.10
CA ASP A 809 -18.06 -2.46 30.90
C ASP A 809 -19.39 -1.75 30.57
N ALA A 810 -20.44 -2.51 30.26
CA ALA A 810 -21.74 -1.94 29.90
C ALA A 810 -22.43 -1.32 31.13
N PRO A 811 -23.20 -0.23 30.97
CA PRO A 811 -23.73 0.50 32.12
C PRO A 811 -24.83 -0.30 32.84
N GLU A 812 -24.85 -0.20 34.17
CA GLU A 812 -25.87 -0.85 35.02
C GLU A 812 -27.28 -0.35 34.69
N GLU A 813 -27.40 0.95 34.39
CA GLU A 813 -28.64 1.63 33.98
C GLU A 813 -28.51 2.23 32.57
N ASP A 814 -29.56 2.12 31.75
CA ASP A 814 -29.59 2.71 30.42
C ASP A 814 -29.75 4.24 30.50
N ARG A 815 -28.90 4.97 29.79
CA ARG A 815 -29.05 6.41 29.60
C ARG A 815 -30.30 6.71 28.76
N GLN A 816 -30.92 7.85 29.05
CA GLN A 816 -32.09 8.34 28.32
C GLN A 816 -31.66 9.10 27.06
N ARG A 817 -32.57 9.20 26.09
CA ARG A 817 -32.36 9.82 24.78
C ARG A 817 -33.06 11.17 24.72
N GLY A 818 -32.43 12.15 24.07
CA GLY A 818 -33.10 13.38 23.64
C GLY A 818 -34.14 13.12 22.54
N GLU A 819 -35.15 13.96 22.46
CA GLU A 819 -36.25 13.83 21.50
C GLU A 819 -36.02 14.63 20.21
N ASP A 820 -35.32 15.76 20.28
CA ASP A 820 -35.13 16.69 19.17
C ASP A 820 -33.71 17.22 19.07
N LEU A 821 -33.29 17.51 17.83
CA LEU A 821 -32.10 18.34 17.59
C LEU A 821 -32.39 19.77 18.05
N VAL A 822 -31.41 20.43 18.68
CA VAL A 822 -31.51 21.81 19.14
C VAL A 822 -30.38 22.61 18.51
N VAL A 823 -30.66 23.86 18.12
CA VAL A 823 -29.63 24.82 17.72
C VAL A 823 -29.47 25.78 18.89
N LEU A 824 -28.31 25.78 19.54
CA LEU A 824 -28.04 26.64 20.69
C LEU A 824 -27.63 28.02 20.19
N GLU A 825 -28.02 29.08 20.90
CA GLU A 825 -27.64 30.45 20.57
C GLU A 825 -26.62 30.94 21.61
N ALA A 826 -25.35 31.04 21.20
CA ALA A 826 -24.26 31.56 22.01
C ALA A 826 -23.90 32.95 21.48
N ASP A 827 -24.45 33.98 22.12
CA ASP A 827 -24.45 35.36 21.62
C ASP A 827 -24.98 35.41 20.17
N ASP A 828 -24.19 35.90 19.22
CA ASP A 828 -24.57 35.99 17.80
C ASP A 828 -24.24 34.70 17.00
N ILE A 829 -23.80 33.62 17.67
CA ILE A 829 -23.35 32.38 17.03
C ILE A 829 -24.37 31.25 17.24
N ARG A 830 -24.89 30.69 16.15
CA ARG A 830 -25.81 29.54 16.19
C ARG A 830 -25.03 28.22 16.17
N LEU A 831 -25.01 27.51 17.29
CA LEU A 831 -24.26 26.26 17.47
C LEU A 831 -25.12 25.02 17.19
N GLY A 832 -24.53 24.05 16.51
CA GLY A 832 -25.14 22.73 16.28
C GLY A 832 -24.40 21.66 17.07
N PRO A 833 -24.85 21.34 18.30
CA PRO A 833 -24.19 20.38 19.16
C PRO A 833 -24.41 18.93 18.71
N LEU A 834 -23.34 18.14 18.76
CA LEU A 834 -23.38 16.69 18.64
C LEU A 834 -22.44 16.09 19.69
N VAL A 835 -22.87 15.02 20.32
CA VAL A 835 -22.10 14.39 21.40
C VAL A 835 -21.48 13.07 20.92
N CYS A 836 -20.15 13.02 20.88
CA CYS A 836 -19.35 11.81 20.70
C CYS A 836 -19.77 11.01 19.47
N PHE A 837 -20.35 9.82 19.66
CA PHE A 837 -20.78 8.90 18.60
C PHE A 837 -21.76 9.52 17.59
N GLU A 838 -22.48 10.58 17.96
CA GLU A 838 -23.36 11.33 17.06
C GLU A 838 -22.62 11.91 15.85
N SER A 839 -21.32 12.23 16.01
CA SER A 839 -20.49 12.74 14.92
C SER A 839 -20.33 11.75 13.77
N ALA A 840 -20.51 10.44 14.00
CA ALA A 840 -20.44 9.43 12.96
C ALA A 840 -21.63 9.52 11.99
N PHE A 841 -22.75 10.10 12.41
CA PHE A 841 -23.98 10.11 11.65
C PHE A 841 -24.13 11.34 10.74
N PRO A 842 -24.09 11.17 9.41
CA PRO A 842 -24.10 12.31 8.49
C PRO A 842 -25.44 13.07 8.50
N ASP A 843 -26.54 12.41 8.85
CA ASP A 843 -27.87 13.02 8.83
C ASP A 843 -28.12 14.00 9.98
N LEU A 844 -27.47 13.85 11.15
CA LEU A 844 -27.61 14.79 12.27
C LEU A 844 -26.97 16.14 11.94
N SER A 845 -25.71 16.13 11.51
CA SER A 845 -25.00 17.34 11.06
C SER A 845 -25.72 18.04 9.90
N ARG A 846 -26.25 17.27 8.94
CA ARG A 846 -27.03 17.78 7.83
C ARG A 846 -28.29 18.48 8.31
N GLN A 847 -29.02 17.88 9.26
CA GLN A 847 -30.24 18.46 9.82
C GLN A 847 -29.95 19.73 10.62
N LEU A 848 -28.90 19.78 11.42
CA LEU A 848 -28.46 20.99 12.12
C LEU A 848 -28.12 22.12 11.13
N ALA A 849 -27.32 21.82 10.10
CA ALA A 849 -27.03 22.78 9.04
C ALA A 849 -28.29 23.26 8.31
N SER A 850 -29.28 22.38 8.11
CA SER A 850 -30.57 22.73 7.50
C SER A 850 -31.43 23.67 8.36
N ARG A 851 -31.23 23.67 9.69
CA ARG A 851 -31.89 24.55 10.67
C ARG A 851 -31.15 25.88 10.86
N GLY A 852 -30.05 26.09 10.14
CA GLY A 852 -29.33 27.36 10.08
C GLY A 852 -28.21 27.51 11.12
N THR A 853 -27.69 26.41 11.66
CA THR A 853 -26.44 26.41 12.44
C THR A 853 -25.29 27.03 11.68
N ASP A 854 -24.49 27.87 12.33
CA ASP A 854 -23.28 28.50 11.77
C ASP A 854 -22.01 27.71 12.09
N LEU A 855 -21.94 27.09 13.27
CA LEU A 855 -20.82 26.28 13.72
C LEU A 855 -21.31 24.94 14.26
N LEU A 856 -20.77 23.83 13.74
CA LEU A 856 -21.01 22.51 14.33
C LEU A 856 -20.00 22.25 15.46
N VAL A 857 -20.50 21.83 16.61
CA VAL A 857 -19.69 21.61 17.81
C VAL A 857 -19.81 20.15 18.24
N LEU A 858 -18.69 19.42 18.22
CA LEU A 858 -18.61 18.01 18.55
C LEU A 858 -17.89 17.85 19.89
N GLN A 859 -18.58 17.41 20.94
CA GLN A 859 -17.97 17.16 22.25
C GLN A 859 -17.74 15.65 22.42
N THR A 860 -16.51 15.23 22.73
CA THR A 860 -16.16 13.79 22.84
C THR A 860 -15.30 13.45 24.06
N ALA A 861 -15.26 12.16 24.40
CA ALA A 861 -14.34 11.57 25.37
C ALA A 861 -13.91 10.19 24.88
N THR A 862 -12.62 10.04 24.54
CA THR A 862 -12.03 8.73 24.20
C THR A 862 -11.16 8.19 25.32
N THR A 863 -11.53 8.48 26.58
CA THR A 863 -10.83 8.07 27.80
C THR A 863 -10.56 6.56 27.86
N THR A 864 -11.50 5.76 27.35
CA THR A 864 -11.39 4.30 27.34
C THR A 864 -10.39 3.76 26.32
N PHE A 865 -10.11 4.52 25.26
CA PHE A 865 -9.40 4.08 24.05
C PHE A 865 -8.04 4.79 23.85
N GLN A 866 -7.44 5.24 24.95
CA GLN A 866 -6.14 5.91 24.95
C GLN A 866 -5.04 5.07 24.28
N GLY A 867 -4.19 5.72 23.49
CA GLY A 867 -3.10 5.06 22.76
C GLY A 867 -3.56 4.13 21.63
N SER A 868 -4.82 4.24 21.19
CA SER A 868 -5.37 3.43 20.11
C SER A 868 -5.84 4.28 18.93
N TRP A 869 -6.07 3.61 17.80
CA TRP A 869 -6.50 4.24 16.55
C TRP A 869 -7.89 4.87 16.60
N ALA A 870 -8.67 4.61 17.67
CA ALA A 870 -10.02 5.13 17.82
C ALA A 870 -10.06 6.67 17.85
N GLN A 871 -9.04 7.29 18.45
CA GLN A 871 -9.01 8.72 18.78
C GLN A 871 -8.91 9.56 17.50
N ALA A 872 -7.86 9.32 16.69
CA ALA A 872 -7.71 9.96 15.39
C ALA A 872 -8.84 9.59 14.42
N GLN A 873 -9.36 8.34 14.46
CA GLN A 873 -10.54 7.94 13.69
C GLN A 873 -11.77 8.80 14.02
N HIS A 874 -12.03 9.05 15.30
CA HIS A 874 -13.18 9.86 15.72
C HIS A 874 -13.02 11.33 15.31
N ALA A 875 -11.84 11.92 15.57
CA ALA A 875 -11.54 13.31 15.20
C ALA A 875 -11.66 13.54 13.69
N SER A 876 -11.26 12.56 12.87
CA SER A 876 -11.34 12.66 11.41
C SER A 876 -12.77 12.80 10.86
N LEU A 877 -13.79 12.36 11.62
CA LEU A 877 -15.19 12.52 11.22
C LEU A 877 -15.59 13.99 11.14
N ALA A 878 -14.95 14.87 11.92
CA ALA A 878 -15.19 16.30 11.86
C ALA A 878 -14.96 16.88 10.45
N ALA A 879 -13.92 16.42 9.74
CA ALA A 879 -13.65 16.82 8.36
C ALA A 879 -14.81 16.46 7.41
N LEU A 880 -15.37 15.25 7.55
CA LEU A 880 -16.53 14.83 6.76
C LEU A 880 -17.74 15.69 7.07
N ARG A 881 -18.06 15.87 8.36
CA ARG A 881 -19.21 16.67 8.79
C ARG A 881 -19.09 18.11 8.29
N ALA A 882 -17.89 18.67 8.24
CA ALA A 882 -17.66 20.02 7.76
C ALA A 882 -17.98 20.16 6.27
N VAL A 883 -17.44 19.26 5.45
CA VAL A 883 -17.66 19.28 3.99
C VAL A 883 -19.11 18.95 3.61
N GLU A 884 -19.72 18.00 4.32
CA GLU A 884 -21.11 17.59 4.09
C GLU A 884 -22.09 18.71 4.40
N SER A 885 -21.92 19.38 5.54
CA SER A 885 -22.78 20.46 6.00
C SER A 885 -22.49 21.79 5.31
N GLY A 886 -21.25 22.01 4.88
CA GLY A 886 -20.77 23.32 4.45
C GLY A 886 -20.58 24.29 5.62
N ARG A 887 -20.41 23.78 6.85
CA ARG A 887 -20.15 24.58 8.06
C ARG A 887 -18.80 24.19 8.66
N PRO A 888 -18.07 25.11 9.30
CA PRO A 888 -16.93 24.74 10.11
C PRO A 888 -17.34 23.79 11.24
N VAL A 889 -16.40 22.97 11.69
CA VAL A 889 -16.61 21.99 12.77
C VAL A 889 -15.49 22.13 13.79
N VAL A 890 -15.85 22.29 15.06
CA VAL A 890 -14.93 22.20 16.20
C VAL A 890 -15.20 20.89 16.94
N HIS A 891 -14.17 20.05 17.08
CA HIS A 891 -14.19 18.80 17.80
C HIS A 891 -13.34 18.90 19.05
N ALA A 892 -14.00 18.99 20.22
CA ALA A 892 -13.36 19.13 21.51
C ALA A 892 -13.42 17.80 22.29
N ALA A 893 -12.25 17.27 22.63
CA ALA A 893 -12.09 16.06 23.43
C ALA A 893 -11.65 16.42 24.85
N VAL A 894 -12.26 15.79 25.87
CA VAL A 894 -11.77 15.93 27.26
C VAL A 894 -10.47 15.13 27.45
N SER A 895 -10.42 13.96 26.81
CA SER A 895 -9.23 13.15 26.57
C SER A 895 -9.41 12.50 25.21
N GLY A 896 -8.35 12.50 24.40
CA GLY A 896 -8.46 12.19 22.97
C GLY A 896 -7.87 13.26 22.09
N THR A 897 -8.03 13.07 20.79
CA THR A 897 -7.60 14.04 19.80
C THR A 897 -8.69 15.08 19.60
N SER A 898 -8.37 16.35 19.81
CA SER A 898 -9.21 17.47 19.42
C SER A 898 -8.83 17.98 18.03
N ALA A 899 -9.79 18.52 17.27
CA ALA A 899 -9.52 18.99 15.91
C ALA A 899 -10.51 20.07 15.46
N ILE A 900 -10.06 20.96 14.58
CA ILE A 900 -10.90 22.02 13.99
C ILE A 900 -10.76 21.97 12.47
N PHE A 901 -11.89 22.02 11.78
CA PHE A 901 -11.96 22.02 10.32
C PHE A 901 -12.83 23.17 9.81
N ASP A 902 -12.40 23.79 8.71
CA ASP A 902 -13.22 24.74 7.97
C ASP A 902 -14.35 24.03 7.19
N SER A 903 -15.27 24.80 6.59
CA SER A 903 -16.39 24.27 5.79
C SER A 903 -15.99 23.55 4.49
N HIS A 904 -14.71 23.61 4.11
CA HIS A 904 -14.11 22.89 2.99
C HIS A 904 -13.38 21.61 3.44
N GLY A 905 -13.33 21.33 4.74
CA GLY A 905 -12.64 20.18 5.31
C GLY A 905 -11.14 20.39 5.45
N SER A 906 -10.64 21.63 5.30
CA SER A 906 -9.25 21.96 5.59
C SER A 906 -9.06 21.98 7.11
N ARG A 907 -7.98 21.37 7.57
CA ARG A 907 -7.64 21.29 8.99
C ARG A 907 -7.05 22.62 9.47
N LEU A 908 -7.72 23.26 10.42
CA LEU A 908 -7.28 24.51 11.05
C LEU A 908 -6.46 24.24 12.33
N ALA A 909 -6.87 23.24 13.11
CA ALA A 909 -6.17 22.82 14.31
C ALA A 909 -6.23 21.30 14.50
N TRP A 910 -5.21 20.75 15.13
CA TRP A 910 -5.12 19.36 15.57
C TRP A 910 -4.35 19.35 16.88
N PHE A 911 -4.97 18.82 17.92
CA PHE A 911 -4.41 18.78 19.27
C PHE A 911 -4.47 17.33 19.72
N ASP A 912 -3.31 16.71 19.93
CA ASP A 912 -3.20 15.26 19.99
C ASP A 912 -3.59 14.70 21.36
N ASN A 913 -3.73 13.38 21.46
CA ASN A 913 -4.30 12.75 22.65
C ASN A 913 -3.37 12.70 23.87
N ASP A 914 -2.07 12.93 23.67
CA ASP A 914 -1.06 13.06 24.71
C ASP A 914 -0.88 14.51 25.19
N GLU A 915 -1.46 15.48 24.48
CA GLU A 915 -1.41 16.89 24.84
C GLU A 915 -2.47 17.23 25.91
N THR A 916 -2.11 18.10 26.85
CA THR A 916 -3.02 18.64 27.87
C THR A 916 -2.90 20.16 27.92
N GLY A 917 -4.04 20.84 28.03
CA GLY A 917 -4.07 22.30 28.04
C GLY A 917 -5.30 22.89 27.35
N THR A 918 -5.17 24.14 26.92
CA THR A 918 -6.14 24.83 26.08
C THR A 918 -5.54 25.12 24.72
N TYR A 919 -6.38 25.19 23.69
CA TYR A 919 -6.01 25.62 22.36
C TYR A 919 -7.04 26.62 21.84
N VAL A 920 -6.59 27.64 21.11
CA VAL A 920 -7.45 28.68 20.54
C VAL A 920 -7.22 28.73 19.04
N ALA A 921 -8.30 28.75 18.26
CA ALA A 921 -8.23 28.89 16.82
C ALA A 921 -9.27 29.90 16.30
N GLU A 922 -8.89 30.61 15.25
CA GLU A 922 -9.82 31.41 14.45
C GLU A 922 -10.57 30.50 13.47
N VAL A 923 -11.90 30.53 13.56
CA VAL A 923 -12.79 29.69 12.78
C VAL A 923 -13.61 30.56 11.82
N PRO A 924 -13.48 30.38 10.50
CA PRO A 924 -14.26 31.12 9.53
C PRO A 924 -15.69 30.56 9.48
N LEU A 925 -16.65 31.35 9.95
CA LEU A 925 -18.06 31.05 9.77
C LEU A 925 -18.42 31.20 8.30
N ALA A 926 -19.06 30.18 7.75
CA ALA A 926 -19.42 30.11 6.34
C ALA A 926 -20.92 29.96 6.20
N THR A 927 -21.50 30.65 5.21
CA THR A 927 -22.90 30.46 4.83
C THR A 927 -23.02 29.70 3.52
N GLY A 928 -24.12 28.94 3.39
CA GLY A 928 -24.38 28.14 2.20
C GLY A 928 -24.97 26.78 2.53
N ARG A 929 -25.77 26.24 1.61
CA ARG A 929 -26.33 24.88 1.73
C ARG A 929 -25.75 24.03 0.62
N THR A 930 -24.92 23.07 0.99
CA THR A 930 -24.39 22.06 0.07
C THR A 930 -25.54 21.29 -0.60
N PRO A 931 -25.33 20.73 -1.81
CA PRO A 931 -26.34 19.86 -2.42
C PRO A 931 -26.74 18.69 -1.50
N TYR A 932 -25.82 18.16 -0.70
CA TYR A 932 -26.15 17.12 0.27
C TYR A 932 -27.10 17.60 1.38
N VAL A 933 -26.91 18.83 1.89
CA VAL A 933 -27.88 19.46 2.83
C VAL A 933 -29.25 19.66 2.19
N ARG A 934 -29.31 19.96 0.88
CA ARG A 934 -30.57 20.21 0.17
C ARG A 934 -31.33 18.93 -0.17
N PHE A 935 -30.65 17.90 -0.64
CA PHE A 935 -31.25 16.68 -1.20
C PHE A 935 -31.22 15.47 -0.26
N GLY A 936 -30.48 15.55 0.85
CA GLY A 936 -30.37 14.46 1.82
C GLY A 936 -29.69 13.21 1.25
N ASP A 937 -30.13 12.04 1.69
CA ASP A 937 -29.57 10.73 1.34
C ASP A 937 -29.98 10.23 -0.06
N TRP A 938 -29.89 11.11 -1.07
CA TRP A 938 -30.25 10.78 -2.45
C TRP A 938 -29.33 9.72 -3.08
N VAL A 939 -28.06 9.65 -2.66
CA VAL A 939 -27.10 8.65 -3.18
C VAL A 939 -27.48 7.24 -2.73
N PRO A 940 -27.69 6.95 -1.43
CA PRO A 940 -28.26 5.66 -1.01
C PRO A 940 -29.58 5.32 -1.69
N ALA A 941 -30.51 6.29 -1.81
CA ALA A 941 -31.78 6.07 -2.47
C ALA A 941 -31.61 5.66 -3.96
N LEU A 942 -30.75 6.36 -4.69
CA LEU A 942 -30.40 6.03 -6.08
C LEU A 942 -29.77 4.63 -6.17
N CYS A 943 -28.84 4.29 -5.27
CA CYS A 943 -28.21 2.98 -5.23
C CYS A 943 -29.24 1.85 -5.05
N VAL A 944 -30.21 2.02 -4.17
CA VAL A 944 -31.31 1.05 -3.97
C VAL A 944 -32.15 0.92 -5.24
N VAL A 945 -32.55 2.04 -5.87
CA VAL A 945 -33.32 2.03 -7.12
C VAL A 945 -32.57 1.30 -8.23
N LEU A 946 -31.26 1.54 -8.37
CA LEU A 946 -30.41 0.86 -9.37
C LEU A 946 -30.35 -0.65 -9.15
N LEU A 947 -30.25 -1.09 -7.88
CA LEU A 947 -30.23 -2.52 -7.54
C LEU A 947 -31.59 -3.19 -7.79
N LEU A 948 -32.70 -2.53 -7.42
CA LEU A 948 -34.06 -3.02 -7.68
C LEU A 948 -34.33 -3.11 -9.18
N GLY A 949 -33.97 -2.10 -9.96
CA GLY A 949 -34.08 -2.13 -11.42
C GLY A 949 -33.26 -3.25 -12.07
N ALA A 950 -32.04 -3.50 -11.56
CA ALA A 950 -31.21 -4.62 -12.00
C ALA A 950 -31.80 -6.00 -11.62
N ALA A 951 -32.48 -6.10 -10.47
CA ALA A 951 -33.15 -7.33 -10.04
C ALA A 951 -34.41 -7.60 -10.88
N LEU A 952 -35.26 -6.60 -11.08
CA LEU A 952 -36.48 -6.67 -11.88
C LEU A 952 -36.18 -7.02 -13.34
N SER A 953 -35.19 -6.37 -13.96
CA SER A 953 -34.79 -6.66 -15.35
C SER A 953 -34.32 -8.10 -15.54
N ARG A 954 -33.61 -8.67 -14.55
CA ARG A 954 -33.24 -10.10 -14.56
C ARG A 954 -34.44 -11.02 -14.37
N GLY A 955 -35.36 -10.67 -13.46
CA GLY A 955 -36.59 -11.43 -13.22
C GLY A 955 -37.49 -11.49 -14.45
N MET A 956 -37.71 -10.35 -15.12
CA MET A 956 -38.48 -10.27 -16.36
C MET A 956 -37.82 -11.06 -17.49
N HIS A 957 -36.49 -11.03 -17.60
CA HIS A 957 -35.78 -11.81 -18.61
C HIS A 957 -35.91 -13.32 -18.36
N ALA A 958 -35.82 -13.75 -17.09
CA ALA A 958 -36.02 -15.16 -16.71
C ALA A 958 -37.46 -15.62 -16.98
N ALA A 959 -38.46 -14.79 -16.63
CA ALA A 959 -39.88 -15.08 -16.87
C ALA A 959 -40.19 -15.17 -18.38
N ARG A 960 -39.62 -14.29 -19.22
CA ARG A 960 -39.76 -14.38 -20.69
C ARG A 960 -39.16 -15.65 -21.26
N CYS A 961 -37.98 -16.07 -20.77
CA CYS A 961 -37.37 -17.33 -21.20
C CYS A 961 -38.18 -18.56 -20.75
N SER A 962 -38.80 -18.53 -19.57
CA SER A 962 -39.69 -19.60 -19.09
C SER A 962 -40.99 -19.66 -19.88
N ALA A 963 -41.61 -18.51 -20.17
CA ALA A 963 -42.84 -18.45 -20.97
C ALA A 963 -42.62 -18.88 -22.43
N MET A 964 -41.39 -18.70 -22.96
CA MET A 964 -41.01 -19.24 -24.28
C MET A 964 -40.76 -20.75 -24.26
N SER A 965 -40.37 -21.35 -23.13
CA SER A 965 -40.22 -22.81 -23.05
C SER A 965 -41.54 -23.56 -22.82
N ASP A 966 -42.54 -22.92 -22.22
CA ASP A 966 -43.87 -23.51 -21.99
C ASP A 966 -44.81 -23.41 -23.22
N ASN A 967 -44.43 -22.63 -24.25
CA ASN A 967 -45.21 -22.44 -25.47
C ASN A 967 -44.77 -23.32 -26.66
N ASP A 968 -43.91 -24.33 -26.45
CA ASP A 968 -43.65 -25.40 -27.42
C ASP A 968 -44.57 -26.60 -27.11
N PRO A 969 -45.71 -26.77 -27.79
CA PRO A 969 -46.52 -27.97 -27.63
C PRO A 969 -45.83 -29.16 -28.31
N GLU A 970 -45.60 -30.21 -27.52
CA GLU A 970 -45.35 -31.62 -27.89
C GLU A 970 -45.08 -31.93 -29.38
N VAL A 971 -43.81 -32.13 -29.72
CA VAL A 971 -43.48 -33.10 -30.79
C VAL A 971 -43.65 -34.49 -30.19
N THR A 972 -44.85 -35.01 -30.38
CA THR A 972 -45.24 -36.39 -30.08
C THR A 972 -44.30 -37.36 -30.81
N THR A 973 -43.68 -38.23 -30.01
CA THR A 973 -42.98 -39.45 -30.42
C THR A 973 -43.77 -40.24 -31.48
N VAL A 974 -43.27 -40.30 -32.71
CA VAL A 974 -43.69 -41.32 -33.68
C VAL A 974 -42.69 -42.47 -33.66
N GLY A 975 -43.22 -43.65 -33.33
CA GLY A 975 -42.53 -44.90 -33.06
C GLY A 975 -41.64 -45.43 -34.19
N LYS A 976 -40.61 -46.15 -33.74
CA LYS A 976 -39.93 -47.25 -34.43
C LYS A 976 -40.85 -48.07 -35.34
N LYS A 977 -40.44 -48.23 -36.60
CA LYS A 977 -40.59 -49.37 -37.53
C LYS A 977 -39.77 -48.95 -38.77
N GLY A 978 -38.81 -49.65 -39.36
CA GLY A 978 -38.31 -51.02 -39.36
C GLY A 978 -37.65 -51.21 -40.74
N GLY A 979 -36.62 -52.04 -40.87
CA GLY A 979 -36.20 -52.61 -42.16
C GLY A 979 -34.79 -52.27 -42.66
N SER A 980 -33.96 -53.33 -42.68
CA SER A 980 -32.72 -53.61 -43.44
C SER A 980 -31.54 -52.65 -43.33
#